data_AF-A0AAV5GXE2-F1
#
_entry.id   AF-A0AAV5GXE2-F1
#
_cell.length_a   1.000
_cell.length_b   1.000
_cell.length_c   1.000
_cell.angle_alpha   90.00
_cell.angle_beta   90.00
_cell.angle_gamma   90.00
#
_symmetry.space_group_name_H-M   'P 1'
#
loop_
_entity.id
_entity.type
_entity.pdbx_description
1 polymer ?
#
loop_
_entity_poly.entity_id
_entity_poly.type
_entity_poly.pdbx_seq_one_letter_code
_entity_poly.pdbx_strand_id
1 'polypeptide(L)'
;MVYDDLLDNIAEQLSAAGHTELLEKIRNPEVCIHLALCREPYIQYMISGKKTIESRITKNKCMPYGKVEKGDLVILKQTSGPVLAVFSVAEVNSFDTRYSSLPEIRHTYQKQLCIHDDWWENKKDARYAALIGIREIAALQPIRLALEKNRQSWIILRERGEKPKVPLNIAEEAASFYPYAGIDQLQEAFKAGKLTVKELVLLYLNRIAKFDCGDNGLKAVLEINPDALFLAEALDRKLARGEQTGALFGIPVLIKDNINTSDRMHTRAGSFALKDNYAPTDAAIVKKLREADAILLGKANMTEFANFMTDGEMPDGYSACGGQVINPYVRDKTPGGSSSGSAVAVAAGFCTAAIGTETCGSIVSPSGQNGIVGIKPTMGLVGRSGIIPISSTLDTAGPMARTVRDAAIVLDVISGEDPDDPATFLQPVTVSADAAAEGSLAGLKIGIYRPGTTACQEMHRARFAFLCKKMREEGAILTDNLEFHEDFNVWHITKYEFKSAMNYYLSKCHADTNIRTLSDIIACHEAYPDIALRYGQRNLTEIEAHTGGNLTEPEYLRMLIRRDEVIQSFDALFAKYDIDIIMCETYNNTIAPFTGFPSLILPIGQREDKLPIDCYFMARRFQEKTLIKAAAAIEKLLGVTLRPVL
;
A
#
# COMPACT_ATOMS: atom_id res chain seq x y z
N MET A 1 -21.88 26.14 -33.65
CA MET A 1 -20.98 25.14 -34.23
C MET A 1 -20.81 24.09 -33.16
N VAL A 2 -21.39 22.92 -33.38
CA VAL A 2 -21.13 21.75 -32.55
C VAL A 2 -19.70 21.31 -32.84
N TYR A 3 -19.01 20.65 -31.90
CA TYR A 3 -17.61 20.27 -32.10
C TYR A 3 -17.38 19.37 -33.32
N ASP A 4 -18.39 18.61 -33.74
CA ASP A 4 -18.35 17.79 -34.95
C ASP A 4 -18.24 18.66 -36.24
N ASP A 5 -19.03 19.73 -36.34
CA ASP A 5 -18.95 20.69 -37.47
C ASP A 5 -17.55 21.31 -37.61
N LEU A 6 -16.84 21.51 -36.49
CA LEU A 6 -15.49 22.05 -36.48
C LEU A 6 -14.50 21.03 -37.07
N LEU A 7 -14.61 19.76 -36.67
CA LEU A 7 -13.71 18.71 -37.15
C LEU A 7 -13.89 18.44 -38.64
N ASP A 8 -15.14 18.45 -39.12
CA ASP A 8 -15.45 18.31 -40.55
C ASP A 8 -14.86 19.46 -41.37
N ASN A 9 -15.00 20.71 -40.91
CA ASN A 9 -14.42 21.87 -41.58
C ASN A 9 -12.88 21.77 -41.66
N ILE A 10 -12.23 21.36 -40.56
CA ILE A 10 -10.78 21.16 -40.55
C ILE A 10 -10.39 20.03 -41.50
N ALA A 11 -11.12 18.91 -41.51
CA ALA A 11 -10.87 17.79 -42.41
C ALA A 11 -10.98 18.20 -43.90
N GLU A 12 -11.98 19.01 -44.27
CA GLU A 12 -12.09 19.56 -45.63
C GLU A 12 -10.88 20.40 -46.01
N GLN A 13 -10.45 21.31 -45.12
CA GLN A 13 -9.27 22.15 -45.36
C GLN A 13 -7.98 21.34 -45.47
N LEU A 14 -7.78 20.35 -44.59
CA LEU A 14 -6.63 19.45 -44.63
C LEU A 14 -6.60 18.64 -45.93
N SER A 15 -7.76 18.15 -46.38
CA SER A 15 -7.91 17.46 -47.65
C SER A 15 -7.58 18.37 -48.83
N ALA A 16 -8.07 19.60 -48.85
CA ALA A 16 -7.80 20.57 -49.91
C ALA A 16 -6.32 20.99 -49.97
N ALA A 17 -5.65 21.07 -48.82
CA ALA A 17 -4.25 21.43 -48.70
C ALA A 17 -3.27 20.24 -48.83
N GLY A 18 -3.77 19.01 -48.97
CA GLY A 18 -2.94 17.81 -49.16
C GLY A 18 -2.25 17.29 -47.88
N HIS A 19 -2.74 17.64 -46.70
CA HIS A 19 -2.21 17.15 -45.41
C HIS A 19 -2.79 15.77 -45.05
N THR A 20 -2.36 14.73 -45.76
CA THR A 20 -2.90 13.37 -45.64
C THR A 20 -2.75 12.76 -44.24
N GLU A 21 -1.59 12.92 -43.58
CA GLU A 21 -1.37 12.34 -42.23
C GLU A 21 -2.27 12.98 -41.16
N LEU A 22 -2.49 14.29 -41.23
CA LEU A 22 -3.40 14.97 -40.31
C LEU A 22 -4.87 14.64 -40.61
N LEU A 23 -5.20 14.49 -41.90
CA LEU A 23 -6.54 14.09 -42.33
C LEU A 23 -6.90 12.67 -41.87
N GLU A 24 -5.95 11.74 -41.88
CA GLU A 24 -6.15 10.39 -41.34
C GLU A 24 -6.38 10.45 -39.83
N LYS A 25 -5.56 11.22 -39.09
CA LYS A 25 -5.70 11.34 -37.63
C LYS A 25 -7.00 12.01 -37.21
N ILE A 26 -7.44 13.07 -37.91
CA ILE A 26 -8.68 13.77 -37.53
C ILE A 26 -9.91 12.87 -37.73
N ARG A 27 -9.88 12.00 -38.75
CA ARG A 27 -10.94 11.01 -39.04
C ARG A 27 -10.86 9.74 -38.19
N ASN A 28 -9.72 9.46 -37.56
CA ASN A 28 -9.54 8.26 -36.75
C ASN A 28 -10.20 8.42 -35.37
N PRO A 29 -11.24 7.64 -35.02
CA PRO A 29 -11.94 7.76 -33.74
C PRO A 29 -11.06 7.44 -32.52
N GLU A 30 -9.96 6.70 -32.70
CA GLU A 30 -9.01 6.34 -31.64
C GLU A 30 -8.05 7.49 -31.28
N VAL A 31 -8.01 8.55 -32.07
CA VAL A 31 -7.16 9.72 -31.83
C VAL A 31 -7.90 10.72 -30.93
N CYS A 32 -7.29 11.02 -29.77
CA CYS A 32 -7.76 12.08 -28.88
C CYS A 32 -7.53 13.45 -29.54
N ILE A 33 -8.54 14.30 -29.51
CA ILE A 33 -8.46 15.66 -30.07
C ILE A 33 -8.59 16.68 -28.96
N HIS A 34 -7.60 17.58 -28.89
CA HIS A 34 -7.54 18.68 -27.95
C HIS A 34 -7.74 20.02 -28.65
N LEU A 35 -8.29 20.99 -27.93
CA LEU A 35 -8.34 22.39 -28.32
C LEU A 35 -7.50 23.20 -27.34
N ALA A 36 -6.43 23.82 -27.82
CA ALA A 36 -5.54 24.68 -27.04
C ALA A 36 -5.80 26.16 -27.37
N LEU A 37 -6.00 26.97 -26.33
CA LEU A 37 -6.07 28.43 -26.46
C LEU A 37 -4.66 29.01 -26.37
N CYS A 38 -4.19 29.57 -27.47
CA CYS A 38 -2.88 30.21 -27.56
C CYS A 38 -3.02 31.72 -27.80
N ARG A 39 -1.97 32.47 -27.43
CA ARG A 39 -1.84 33.89 -27.74
C ARG A 39 -0.88 34.08 -28.91
N GLU A 40 -1.08 35.14 -29.68
CA GLU A 40 -0.06 35.56 -30.65
C GLU A 40 1.16 36.15 -29.91
N PRO A 41 2.38 36.05 -30.49
CA PRO A 41 2.73 35.48 -31.80
C PRO A 41 3.00 33.96 -31.82
N TYR A 42 2.72 33.23 -30.73
CA TYR A 42 3.14 31.83 -30.59
C TYR A 42 2.49 30.89 -31.61
N ILE A 43 1.27 31.18 -32.06
CA ILE A 43 0.60 30.40 -33.12
C ILE A 43 1.39 30.53 -34.42
N GLN A 44 1.77 31.75 -34.80
CA GLN A 44 2.60 31.97 -36.00
C GLN A 44 3.98 31.29 -35.88
N TYR A 45 4.58 31.27 -34.69
CA TYR A 45 5.86 30.58 -34.50
C TYR A 45 5.74 29.07 -34.66
N MET A 46 4.62 28.47 -34.24
CA MET A 46 4.36 27.05 -34.48
C MET A 46 4.15 26.80 -35.97
N ILE A 47 3.29 27.59 -36.64
CA ILE A 47 3.02 27.45 -38.08
C ILE A 47 4.28 27.60 -38.92
N SER A 48 5.16 28.54 -38.56
CA SER A 48 6.42 28.78 -39.29
C SER A 48 7.53 27.79 -38.92
N GLY A 49 7.26 26.82 -38.04
CA GLY A 49 8.24 25.84 -37.54
C GLY A 49 9.34 26.42 -36.63
N LYS A 50 9.23 27.69 -36.22
CA LYS A 50 10.20 28.32 -35.30
C LYS A 50 10.06 27.75 -33.89
N LYS A 51 8.83 27.46 -33.48
CA LYS A 51 8.49 26.85 -32.20
C LYS A 51 8.12 25.39 -32.44
N THR A 52 8.96 24.47 -31.96
CA THR A 52 8.79 23.02 -32.15
C THR A 52 8.32 22.30 -30.88
N ILE A 53 8.27 23.02 -29.76
CA ILE A 53 7.74 22.53 -28.48
C ILE A 53 6.68 23.53 -28.00
N GLU A 54 5.49 23.04 -27.67
CA GLU A 54 4.50 23.80 -26.90
C GLU A 54 4.61 23.45 -25.42
N SER A 55 4.33 24.41 -24.53
CA SER A 55 4.43 24.15 -23.09
C SER A 55 3.30 24.70 -22.26
N ARG A 56 3.07 24.00 -21.14
CA ARG A 56 2.22 24.47 -20.05
C ARG A 56 2.98 24.32 -18.74
N ILE A 57 3.37 25.45 -18.17
CA ILE A 57 4.10 25.51 -16.91
C ILE A 57 3.26 26.26 -15.87
N THR A 58 2.85 25.55 -14.82
CA THR A 58 1.83 26.01 -13.86
C THR A 58 2.12 25.59 -12.41
N LYS A 59 1.55 26.34 -11.46
CA LYS A 59 1.62 25.99 -10.03
C LYS A 59 0.73 24.81 -9.66
N ASN A 60 -0.40 24.67 -10.35
CA ASN A 60 -1.38 23.60 -10.14
C ASN A 60 -1.37 22.63 -11.33
N LYS A 61 -1.68 21.36 -11.06
CA LYS A 61 -1.83 20.34 -12.10
C LYS A 61 -3.06 20.69 -12.95
N CYS A 62 -2.85 20.93 -14.24
CA CYS A 62 -3.92 21.24 -15.18
C CYS A 62 -3.59 20.69 -16.56
N MET A 63 -4.61 20.50 -17.40
CA MET A 63 -4.44 20.14 -18.82
C MET A 63 -3.37 21.03 -19.45
N PRO A 64 -2.37 20.48 -20.16
CA PRO A 64 -2.27 19.13 -20.71
C PRO A 64 -1.53 18.10 -19.83
N TYR A 65 -1.13 18.45 -18.60
CA TYR A 65 -0.31 17.58 -17.75
C TYR A 65 -0.98 16.21 -17.50
N GLY A 66 -0.32 15.13 -17.92
CA GLY A 66 -0.81 13.75 -17.77
C GLY A 66 -2.08 13.43 -18.57
N LYS A 67 -2.39 14.22 -19.60
CA LYS A 67 -3.65 14.14 -20.35
C LYS A 67 -3.50 14.25 -21.87
N VAL A 68 -2.40 14.82 -22.34
CA VAL A 68 -2.01 14.78 -23.76
C VAL A 68 -0.95 13.70 -23.93
N GLU A 69 -1.06 12.92 -25.00
CA GLU A 69 -0.12 11.85 -25.33
C GLU A 69 0.41 11.97 -26.75
N LYS A 70 1.48 11.22 -27.03
CA LYS A 70 2.02 11.07 -28.38
C LYS A 70 0.95 10.50 -29.31
N GLY A 71 0.81 11.11 -30.49
CA GLY A 71 -0.17 10.71 -31.51
C GLY A 71 -1.51 11.46 -31.43
N ASP A 72 -1.77 12.18 -30.33
CA ASP A 72 -2.95 13.05 -30.22
C ASP A 72 -2.88 14.21 -31.23
N LEU A 73 -4.04 14.83 -31.51
CA LEU A 73 -4.15 16.06 -32.28
C LEU A 73 -4.45 17.25 -31.38
N VAL A 74 -3.81 18.39 -31.67
CA VAL A 74 -4.07 19.65 -30.98
C VAL A 74 -4.48 20.71 -31.99
N ILE A 75 -5.71 21.19 -31.83
CA ILE A 75 -6.28 22.31 -32.58
C ILE A 75 -5.93 23.61 -31.85
N LEU A 76 -5.36 24.56 -32.59
CA LEU A 76 -4.88 25.84 -32.08
C LEU A 76 -5.92 26.93 -32.33
N LYS A 77 -6.49 27.45 -31.24
CA LYS A 77 -7.42 28.58 -31.27
C LYS A 77 -6.79 29.81 -30.63
N GLN A 78 -6.94 30.96 -31.29
CA GLN A 78 -6.55 32.22 -30.70
C GLN A 78 -7.48 32.56 -29.52
N THR A 79 -6.90 33.01 -28.39
CA THR A 79 -7.60 33.23 -27.09
C THR A 79 -8.91 34.01 -27.22
N SER A 80 -9.00 34.97 -28.13
CA SER A 80 -10.23 35.74 -28.43
C SER A 80 -10.60 35.73 -29.93
N GLY A 81 -10.03 34.81 -30.70
CA GLY A 81 -10.11 34.79 -32.15
C GLY A 81 -10.44 33.41 -32.72
N PRO A 82 -10.20 33.21 -34.02
CA PRO A 82 -10.55 31.97 -34.71
C PRO A 82 -9.61 30.80 -34.36
N VAL A 83 -10.00 29.61 -34.80
CA VAL A 83 -9.10 28.46 -34.97
C VAL A 83 -8.23 28.73 -36.20
N LEU A 84 -6.92 28.50 -36.07
CA LEU A 84 -5.92 28.92 -37.06
C LEU A 84 -4.97 27.82 -37.51
N ALA A 85 -4.83 26.75 -36.72
CA ALA A 85 -3.95 25.65 -37.08
C ALA A 85 -4.32 24.36 -36.35
N VAL A 86 -3.76 23.26 -36.81
CA VAL A 86 -3.81 21.95 -36.15
C VAL A 86 -2.45 21.27 -36.28
N PHE A 87 -2.01 20.55 -35.25
CA PHE A 87 -0.78 19.77 -35.30
C PHE A 87 -0.92 18.40 -34.61
N SER A 88 -0.02 17.48 -34.95
CA SER A 88 0.12 16.19 -34.29
C SER A 88 1.16 16.22 -33.17
N VAL A 89 0.84 15.59 -32.05
CA VAL A 89 1.76 15.48 -30.92
C VAL A 89 2.84 14.44 -31.20
N ALA A 90 4.10 14.87 -31.23
CA ALA A 90 5.25 14.02 -31.51
C ALA A 90 5.77 13.27 -30.28
N GLU A 91 5.76 13.95 -29.14
CA GLU A 91 6.23 13.49 -27.84
C GLU A 91 5.62 14.36 -26.74
N VAL A 92 5.56 13.85 -25.51
CA VAL A 92 5.12 14.61 -24.34
C VAL A 92 6.02 14.29 -23.16
N ASN A 93 6.61 15.32 -22.59
CA ASN A 93 7.41 15.22 -21.37
C ASN A 93 6.69 16.00 -20.26
N SER A 94 6.34 15.30 -19.17
CA SER A 94 5.69 15.91 -18.00
C SER A 94 6.65 15.88 -16.81
N PHE A 95 6.86 17.03 -16.19
CA PHE A 95 7.77 17.21 -15.07
C PHE A 95 7.01 17.76 -13.86
N ASP A 96 7.21 17.15 -12.69
CA ASP A 96 6.92 17.80 -11.41
C ASP A 96 8.18 18.56 -11.01
N THR A 97 8.13 19.89 -11.15
CA THR A 97 9.31 20.74 -11.03
C THR A 97 9.84 20.88 -9.60
N ARG A 98 9.21 20.19 -8.64
CA ARG A 98 9.75 20.02 -7.28
C ARG A 98 10.83 18.94 -7.22
N TYR A 99 10.80 17.97 -8.15
CA TYR A 99 11.77 16.87 -8.24
C TYR A 99 12.69 16.99 -9.47
N SER A 100 12.40 17.91 -10.39
CA SER A 100 13.22 18.23 -11.56
C SER A 100 13.32 19.74 -11.73
N SER A 101 14.50 20.30 -11.98
CA SER A 101 14.67 21.75 -11.84
C SER A 101 14.14 22.52 -13.08
N LEU A 102 13.39 23.61 -12.84
CA LEU A 102 12.96 24.53 -13.91
C LEU A 102 14.13 25.10 -14.75
N PRO A 103 15.32 25.36 -14.17
CA PRO A 103 16.52 25.70 -14.95
C PRO A 103 16.96 24.64 -15.96
N GLU A 104 16.85 23.34 -15.66
CA GLU A 104 17.17 22.26 -16.62
C GLU A 104 16.21 22.28 -17.82
N ILE A 105 14.92 22.47 -17.55
CA ILE A 105 13.90 22.61 -18.59
C ILE A 105 14.22 23.82 -19.47
N ARG A 106 14.56 24.97 -18.87
CA ARG A 106 14.97 26.17 -19.59
C ARG A 106 16.21 25.89 -20.45
N HIS A 107 17.26 25.35 -19.87
CA HIS A 107 18.52 25.06 -20.57
C HIS A 107 18.29 24.18 -21.80
N THR A 108 17.43 23.17 -21.67
CA THR A 108 17.19 22.18 -22.71
C THR A 108 16.25 22.70 -23.81
N TYR A 109 15.16 23.37 -23.42
CA TYR A 109 14.04 23.63 -24.34
C TYR A 109 13.81 25.12 -24.69
N GLN A 110 14.54 26.07 -24.10
CA GLN A 110 14.28 27.52 -24.28
C GLN A 110 14.23 27.95 -25.75
N LYS A 111 15.13 27.45 -26.60
CA LYS A 111 15.14 27.78 -28.03
C LYS A 111 13.87 27.28 -28.74
N GLN A 112 13.48 26.04 -28.48
CA GLN A 112 12.32 25.39 -29.11
C GLN A 112 10.99 25.98 -28.63
N LEU A 113 10.97 26.56 -27.43
CA LEU A 113 9.79 27.20 -26.86
C LEU A 113 9.52 28.61 -27.41
N CYS A 114 10.54 29.30 -27.96
CA CYS A 114 10.46 30.69 -28.41
C CYS A 114 9.99 31.67 -27.31
N ILE A 115 10.51 31.51 -26.08
CA ILE A 115 10.12 32.29 -24.90
C ILE A 115 11.31 33.14 -24.40
N HIS A 116 11.05 34.38 -23.98
CA HIS A 116 12.04 35.31 -23.42
C HIS A 116 12.28 35.10 -21.90
N ASP A 117 13.40 35.62 -21.40
CA ASP A 117 13.88 35.38 -20.03
C ASP A 117 12.88 35.82 -18.94
N ASP A 118 12.23 36.97 -19.10
CA ASP A 118 11.24 37.51 -18.14
C ASP A 118 10.05 36.57 -17.92
N TRP A 119 9.74 35.69 -18.87
CA TRP A 119 8.68 34.71 -18.71
C TRP A 119 9.04 33.63 -17.68
N TRP A 120 10.30 33.21 -17.63
CA TRP A 120 10.76 32.17 -16.70
C TRP A 120 10.70 32.65 -15.25
N GLU A 121 11.02 33.91 -15.00
CA GLU A 121 10.90 34.52 -13.68
C GLU A 121 9.45 34.51 -13.17
N ASN A 122 8.48 34.76 -14.06
CA ASN A 122 7.05 34.66 -13.74
C ASN A 122 6.58 33.21 -13.48
N LYS A 123 7.43 32.22 -13.75
CA LYS A 123 7.16 30.78 -13.58
C LYS A 123 8.03 30.12 -12.52
N LYS A 124 8.83 30.86 -11.76
CA LYS A 124 9.73 30.31 -10.73
C LYS A 124 9.04 29.44 -9.68
N ASP A 125 7.78 29.73 -9.35
CA ASP A 125 6.99 28.94 -8.39
C ASP A 125 6.16 27.82 -9.06
N ALA A 126 6.38 27.56 -10.35
CA ALA A 126 5.69 26.47 -11.02
C ALA A 126 6.08 25.14 -10.37
N ARG A 127 5.10 24.24 -10.30
CA ARG A 127 5.25 22.90 -9.73
C ARG A 127 5.07 21.82 -10.79
N TYR A 128 4.53 22.17 -11.96
CA TYR A 128 4.23 21.25 -13.04
C TYR A 128 4.60 21.88 -14.37
N ALA A 129 5.23 21.10 -15.23
CA ALA A 129 5.50 21.44 -16.61
C ALA A 129 5.06 20.29 -17.52
N ALA A 130 4.36 20.60 -18.61
CA ALA A 130 4.14 19.68 -19.71
C ALA A 130 4.75 20.31 -20.97
N LEU A 131 5.66 19.59 -21.63
CA LEU A 131 6.31 19.97 -22.87
C LEU A 131 5.84 19.02 -23.97
N ILE A 132 5.31 19.58 -25.05
CA ILE A 132 4.62 18.86 -26.12
C ILE A 132 5.37 19.09 -27.42
N GLY A 133 5.92 18.03 -27.99
CA GLY A 133 6.54 18.03 -29.31
C GLY A 133 5.51 18.27 -30.40
N ILE A 134 5.79 19.23 -31.28
CA ILE A 134 4.95 19.59 -32.42
C ILE A 134 5.49 18.89 -33.66
N ARG A 135 4.61 18.18 -34.38
CA ARG A 135 4.90 17.58 -35.69
C ARG A 135 3.69 17.69 -36.59
N GLU A 136 3.91 17.71 -37.91
CA GLU A 136 2.87 17.84 -38.93
C GLU A 136 1.90 18.98 -38.58
N ILE A 137 2.33 20.24 -38.69
CA ILE A 137 1.44 21.39 -38.45
C ILE A 137 0.84 21.88 -39.77
N ALA A 138 -0.47 22.10 -39.76
CA ALA A 138 -1.20 22.71 -40.87
C ALA A 138 -1.80 24.04 -40.44
N ALA A 139 -1.54 25.08 -41.24
CA ALA A 139 -2.27 26.35 -41.13
C ALA A 139 -3.66 26.21 -41.76
N LEU A 140 -4.66 26.84 -41.14
CA LEU A 140 -6.05 26.79 -41.56
C LEU A 140 -6.52 28.19 -41.95
N GLN A 141 -7.46 28.25 -42.89
CA GLN A 141 -8.29 29.43 -43.05
C GLN A 141 -9.10 29.66 -41.76
N PRO A 142 -9.21 30.91 -41.27
CA PRO A 142 -9.82 31.19 -39.98
C PRO A 142 -11.22 30.60 -39.76
N ILE A 143 -11.37 29.69 -38.80
CA ILE A 143 -12.67 29.10 -38.43
C ILE A 143 -13.19 29.77 -37.15
N ARG A 144 -14.39 30.36 -37.20
CA ARG A 144 -15.02 30.99 -36.03
C ARG A 144 -15.65 29.95 -35.12
N LEU A 145 -15.06 29.74 -33.94
CA LEU A 145 -15.62 28.89 -32.88
C LEU A 145 -15.99 29.75 -31.66
N ALA A 146 -17.28 29.78 -31.32
CA ALA A 146 -17.76 30.38 -30.08
C ALA A 146 -17.61 29.37 -28.95
N LEU A 147 -16.89 29.73 -27.89
CA LEU A 147 -16.81 28.95 -26.65
C LEU A 147 -17.70 29.62 -25.61
N GLU A 148 -18.50 28.85 -24.88
CA GLU A 148 -19.16 29.33 -23.67
C GLU A 148 -18.09 29.84 -22.69
N LYS A 149 -18.44 30.80 -21.81
CA LYS A 149 -17.53 31.61 -20.97
C LYS A 149 -16.73 30.80 -19.92
N ASN A 150 -16.00 29.77 -20.34
CA ASN A 150 -15.13 28.99 -19.50
C ASN A 150 -13.67 29.38 -19.80
N ARG A 151 -12.94 29.85 -18.79
CA ARG A 151 -11.57 30.38 -18.91
C ARG A 151 -10.50 29.29 -19.13
N GLN A 152 -10.89 28.08 -19.52
CA GLN A 152 -9.98 26.96 -19.68
C GLN A 152 -9.17 27.12 -20.97
N SER A 153 -7.85 27.25 -20.83
CA SER A 153 -6.95 27.39 -21.99
C SER A 153 -6.66 26.06 -22.71
N TRP A 154 -7.30 24.95 -22.30
CA TRP A 154 -7.17 23.64 -22.93
C TRP A 154 -8.41 22.80 -22.68
N ILE A 155 -8.97 22.20 -23.72
CA ILE A 155 -10.23 21.44 -23.70
C ILE A 155 -10.02 20.13 -24.47
N ILE A 156 -10.61 19.03 -24.03
CA ILE A 156 -10.68 17.79 -24.82
C ILE A 156 -11.96 17.84 -25.65
N LEU A 157 -11.82 17.78 -26.98
CA LEU A 157 -12.95 17.77 -27.91
C LEU A 157 -13.45 16.36 -28.21
N ARG A 158 -12.53 15.39 -28.22
CA ARG A 158 -12.84 13.97 -28.41
C ARG A 158 -11.93 13.15 -27.49
N GLU A 159 -12.52 12.47 -26.52
CA GLU A 159 -11.82 11.45 -25.72
C GLU A 159 -11.58 10.20 -26.56
N ARG A 160 -10.55 9.41 -26.23
CA ARG A 160 -10.36 8.10 -26.87
C ARG A 160 -11.57 7.21 -26.56
N GLY A 161 -12.03 6.46 -27.56
CA GLY A 161 -12.88 5.29 -27.35
C GLY A 161 -12.24 4.34 -26.34
N GLU A 162 -13.08 3.58 -25.59
CA GLU A 162 -12.75 2.71 -24.45
C GLU A 162 -11.25 2.53 -24.18
N LYS A 163 -10.81 3.00 -23.00
CA LYS A 163 -9.42 2.91 -22.50
C LYS A 163 -8.74 1.65 -23.08
N PRO A 164 -7.73 1.80 -23.95
CA PRO A 164 -6.96 0.64 -24.34
C PRO A 164 -6.44 0.03 -23.05
N LYS A 165 -6.69 -1.28 -22.86
CA LYS A 165 -5.85 -2.08 -21.97
C LYS A 165 -4.43 -1.67 -22.34
N VAL A 166 -3.68 -1.03 -21.43
CA VAL A 166 -2.25 -0.86 -21.64
C VAL A 166 -1.77 -2.27 -21.96
N PRO A 167 -1.32 -2.56 -23.19
CA PRO A 167 -0.92 -3.91 -23.51
C PRO A 167 0.25 -4.19 -22.59
N LEU A 168 0.01 -5.01 -21.56
CA LEU A 168 1.07 -5.67 -20.85
C LEU A 168 1.75 -6.49 -21.94
N ASN A 169 2.98 -6.14 -22.31
CA ASN A 169 3.81 -6.96 -23.20
C ASN A 169 4.31 -8.20 -22.45
N ILE A 170 3.41 -8.84 -21.72
CA ILE A 170 3.63 -10.00 -20.90
C ILE A 170 2.69 -11.08 -21.46
N ALA A 171 3.25 -12.22 -21.84
CA ALA A 171 2.45 -13.37 -22.25
C ALA A 171 1.41 -13.72 -21.15
N GLU A 172 0.24 -14.22 -21.55
CA GLU A 172 -0.87 -14.49 -20.63
C GLU A 172 -0.48 -15.42 -19.46
N GLU A 173 0.36 -16.42 -19.72
CA GLU A 173 0.94 -17.31 -18.71
C GLU A 173 1.76 -16.55 -17.67
N ALA A 174 2.59 -15.60 -18.11
CA ALA A 174 3.40 -14.77 -17.23
C ALA A 174 2.54 -13.75 -16.45
N ALA A 175 1.44 -13.25 -17.03
CA ALA A 175 0.46 -12.42 -16.33
C ALA A 175 -0.31 -13.17 -15.23
N SER A 176 -0.39 -14.52 -15.31
CA SER A 176 -0.95 -15.36 -14.24
C SER A 176 0.08 -15.71 -13.16
N PHE A 177 1.36 -15.80 -13.52
CA PHE A 177 2.45 -16.20 -12.63
C PHE A 177 2.93 -15.05 -11.74
N TYR A 178 3.30 -13.91 -12.35
CA TYR A 178 3.94 -12.80 -11.64
C TYR A 178 3.15 -12.18 -10.48
N PRO A 179 1.80 -12.14 -10.47
CA PRO A 179 1.08 -11.65 -9.30
C PRO A 179 1.35 -12.46 -8.03
N TYR A 180 1.72 -13.73 -8.20
CA TYR A 180 1.95 -14.70 -7.12
C TYR A 180 3.42 -15.08 -6.95
N ALA A 181 4.32 -14.59 -7.80
CA ALA A 181 5.76 -14.83 -7.67
C ALA A 181 6.30 -14.24 -6.34
N GLY A 182 7.32 -14.88 -5.78
CA GLY A 182 8.03 -14.41 -4.60
C GLY A 182 9.03 -13.29 -4.93
N ILE A 183 9.55 -12.62 -3.90
CA ILE A 183 10.48 -11.49 -4.04
C ILE A 183 11.73 -11.89 -4.83
N ASP A 184 12.36 -13.01 -4.48
CA ASP A 184 13.56 -13.50 -5.17
C ASP A 184 13.27 -13.77 -6.66
N GLN A 185 12.11 -14.36 -6.99
CA GLN A 185 11.72 -14.66 -8.36
C GLN A 185 11.48 -13.39 -9.19
N LEU A 186 10.88 -12.37 -8.59
CA LEU A 186 10.64 -11.08 -9.23
C LEU A 186 11.94 -10.33 -9.49
N GLN A 187 12.85 -10.32 -8.50
CA GLN A 187 14.16 -9.69 -8.66
C GLN A 187 14.99 -10.35 -9.77
N GLU A 188 14.99 -11.68 -9.85
CA GLU A 188 15.65 -12.38 -10.95
C GLU A 188 14.99 -12.09 -12.31
N ALA A 189 13.66 -11.92 -12.36
CA ALA A 189 12.98 -11.52 -13.59
C ALA A 189 13.37 -10.10 -14.04
N PHE A 190 13.52 -9.15 -13.10
CA PHE A 190 13.99 -7.80 -13.39
C PHE A 190 15.44 -7.81 -13.92
N LYS A 191 16.36 -8.50 -13.22
CA LYS A 191 17.77 -8.62 -13.65
C LYS A 191 17.91 -9.27 -15.01
N ALA A 192 17.08 -10.28 -15.31
CA ALA A 192 17.08 -10.98 -16.59
C ALA A 192 16.38 -10.21 -17.72
N GLY A 193 15.79 -9.02 -17.45
CA GLY A 193 15.02 -8.25 -18.43
C GLY A 193 13.74 -8.95 -18.91
N LYS A 194 13.24 -9.93 -18.16
CA LYS A 194 12.00 -10.66 -18.48
C LYS A 194 10.73 -9.93 -18.04
N LEU A 195 10.90 -9.01 -17.10
CA LEU A 195 9.86 -8.18 -16.52
C LEU A 195 10.49 -6.85 -16.15
N THR A 196 9.78 -5.75 -16.34
CA THR A 196 10.16 -4.44 -15.77
C THR A 196 9.36 -4.16 -14.50
N VAL A 197 9.88 -3.26 -13.66
CA VAL A 197 9.21 -2.83 -12.44
C VAL A 197 7.88 -2.15 -12.79
N LYS A 198 7.86 -1.32 -13.84
CA LYS A 198 6.64 -0.68 -14.37
C LYS A 198 5.59 -1.69 -14.80
N GLU A 199 5.98 -2.75 -15.49
CA GLU A 199 5.07 -3.83 -15.91
C GLU A 199 4.44 -4.56 -14.72
N LEU A 200 5.23 -4.87 -13.68
CA LEU A 200 4.70 -5.49 -12.47
C LEU A 200 3.70 -4.57 -11.74
N VAL A 201 4.00 -3.27 -11.63
CA VAL A 201 3.07 -2.31 -11.02
C VAL A 201 1.78 -2.21 -11.83
N LEU A 202 1.85 -2.12 -13.16
CA LEU A 202 0.67 -2.12 -14.02
C LEU A 202 -0.16 -3.40 -13.89
N LEU A 203 0.50 -4.55 -13.77
CA LEU A 203 -0.15 -5.84 -13.55
C LEU A 203 -0.98 -5.82 -12.26
N TYR A 204 -0.41 -5.36 -11.15
CA TYR A 204 -1.13 -5.26 -9.88
C TYR A 204 -2.25 -4.23 -9.92
N LEU A 205 -2.03 -3.04 -10.48
CA LEU A 205 -3.07 -2.01 -10.63
C LEU A 205 -4.26 -2.50 -11.46
N ASN A 206 -4.01 -3.25 -12.55
CA ASN A 206 -5.06 -3.86 -13.37
C ASN A 206 -5.85 -4.91 -12.59
N ARG A 207 -5.18 -5.72 -11.75
CA ARG A 207 -5.86 -6.70 -10.88
C ARG A 207 -6.72 -6.02 -9.82
N ILE A 208 -6.21 -4.98 -9.17
CA ILE A 208 -6.98 -4.20 -8.19
C ILE A 208 -8.22 -3.60 -8.86
N ALA A 209 -8.05 -2.93 -10.00
CA ALA A 209 -9.18 -2.36 -10.74
C ALA A 209 -10.25 -3.39 -11.12
N LYS A 210 -9.84 -4.64 -11.42
CA LYS A 210 -10.74 -5.72 -11.83
C LYS A 210 -11.46 -6.40 -10.67
N PHE A 211 -10.76 -6.66 -9.56
CA PHE A 211 -11.23 -7.56 -8.51
C PHE A 211 -11.46 -6.89 -7.15
N ASP A 212 -10.88 -5.71 -6.93
CA ASP A 212 -10.99 -5.00 -5.65
C ASP A 212 -12.07 -3.91 -5.65
N CYS A 213 -12.26 -3.27 -6.81
CA CYS A 213 -13.19 -2.15 -6.98
C CYS A 213 -14.63 -2.59 -7.28
N GLY A 214 -15.59 -1.68 -7.04
CA GLY A 214 -17.01 -1.88 -7.33
C GLY A 214 -17.78 -2.59 -6.22
N ASP A 215 -19.10 -2.74 -6.40
CA ASP A 215 -19.99 -3.26 -5.38
C ASP A 215 -19.67 -4.71 -4.97
N ASN A 216 -19.16 -5.50 -5.93
CA ASN A 216 -18.73 -6.88 -5.73
C ASN A 216 -17.22 -7.03 -5.49
N GLY A 217 -16.47 -5.93 -5.40
CA GLY A 217 -15.03 -5.97 -5.17
C GLY A 217 -14.65 -6.46 -3.77
N LEU A 218 -13.38 -6.83 -3.60
CA LEU A 218 -12.84 -7.26 -2.30
C LEU A 218 -12.62 -6.12 -1.30
N LYS A 219 -12.53 -4.86 -1.76
CA LYS A 219 -12.33 -3.65 -0.93
C LYS A 219 -11.11 -3.72 -0.01
N ALA A 220 -10.09 -4.47 -0.40
CA ALA A 220 -8.84 -4.65 0.31
C ALA A 220 -7.90 -3.44 0.19
N VAL A 221 -7.95 -2.71 -0.93
CA VAL A 221 -7.11 -1.53 -1.16
C VAL A 221 -7.94 -0.27 -0.97
N LEU A 222 -7.58 0.52 0.04
CA LEU A 222 -8.31 1.74 0.39
C LEU A 222 -7.93 2.91 -0.52
N GLU A 223 -6.64 3.04 -0.83
CA GLU A 223 -6.12 4.16 -1.62
C GLU A 223 -4.91 3.68 -2.45
N ILE A 224 -4.83 4.10 -3.71
CA ILE A 224 -3.67 3.83 -4.57
C ILE A 224 -2.70 5.00 -4.49
N ASN A 225 -1.40 4.71 -4.44
CA ASN A 225 -0.38 5.75 -4.56
C ASN A 225 -0.40 6.34 -5.97
N PRO A 226 -0.78 7.62 -6.14
CA PRO A 226 -0.88 8.21 -7.48
C PRO A 226 0.47 8.31 -8.20
N ASP A 227 1.58 8.19 -7.46
CA ASP A 227 2.93 8.31 -7.97
C ASP A 227 3.61 6.93 -8.22
N ALA A 228 2.95 5.81 -7.88
CA ALA A 228 3.53 4.44 -7.96
C ALA A 228 4.12 4.09 -9.33
N LEU A 229 3.44 4.46 -10.42
CA LEU A 229 3.91 4.14 -11.77
C LEU A 229 5.16 4.96 -12.17
N PHE A 230 5.26 6.20 -11.70
CA PHE A 230 6.42 7.06 -11.94
C PHE A 230 7.63 6.59 -11.13
N LEU A 231 7.40 6.13 -9.90
CA LEU A 231 8.42 5.50 -9.06
C LEU A 231 8.94 4.21 -9.71
N ALA A 232 8.05 3.38 -10.27
CA ALA A 232 8.41 2.18 -11.01
C ALA A 232 9.32 2.49 -12.20
N GLU A 233 8.95 3.47 -13.02
CA GLU A 233 9.77 3.88 -14.17
C GLU A 233 11.11 4.51 -13.75
N ALA A 234 11.17 5.18 -12.60
CA ALA A 234 12.43 5.66 -12.04
C ALA A 234 13.37 4.49 -11.65
N LEU A 235 12.83 3.42 -11.06
CA LEU A 235 13.61 2.22 -10.73
C LEU A 235 14.05 1.46 -11.97
N ASP A 236 13.21 1.33 -13.01
CA ASP A 236 13.64 0.74 -14.28
C ASP A 236 14.84 1.49 -14.89
N ARG A 237 14.81 2.83 -14.85
CA ARG A 237 15.95 3.67 -15.28
C ARG A 237 17.18 3.50 -14.38
N LYS A 238 16.99 3.32 -13.07
CA LYS A 238 18.06 3.04 -12.11
C LYS A 238 18.78 1.73 -12.47
N LEU A 239 18.02 0.66 -12.74
CA LEU A 239 18.57 -0.62 -13.17
C LEU A 239 19.31 -0.52 -14.51
N ALA A 240 18.73 0.19 -15.49
CA ALA A 240 19.35 0.38 -16.80
C ALA A 240 20.69 1.14 -16.76
N ARG A 241 20.90 1.99 -15.73
CA ARG A 241 22.17 2.69 -15.49
C ARG A 241 23.20 1.86 -14.71
N GLY A 242 22.85 0.64 -14.29
CA GLY A 242 23.73 -0.23 -13.50
C GLY A 242 23.97 0.26 -12.07
N GLU A 243 23.05 1.07 -11.53
CA GLU A 243 23.14 1.55 -10.14
C GLU A 243 22.84 0.42 -9.13
N GLN A 244 23.34 0.57 -7.91
CA GLN A 244 23.11 -0.40 -6.83
C GLN A 244 21.62 -0.48 -6.47
N THR A 245 21.08 -1.69 -6.46
CA THR A 245 19.69 -1.99 -6.11
C THR A 245 19.56 -2.43 -4.64
N GLY A 246 18.51 -1.98 -3.96
CA GLY A 246 18.17 -2.37 -2.59
C GLY A 246 17.55 -3.76 -2.48
N ALA A 247 17.37 -4.23 -1.24
CA ALA A 247 16.87 -5.57 -0.93
C ALA A 247 15.42 -5.84 -1.37
N LEU A 248 14.64 -4.78 -1.63
CA LEU A 248 13.26 -4.84 -2.13
C LEU A 248 13.11 -4.11 -3.47
N PHE A 249 14.18 -4.08 -4.28
CA PHE A 249 14.18 -3.35 -5.55
C PHE A 249 12.97 -3.67 -6.43
N GLY A 250 12.14 -2.63 -6.65
CA GLY A 250 10.97 -2.68 -7.51
C GLY A 250 9.79 -3.47 -6.95
N ILE A 251 9.86 -3.96 -5.72
CA ILE A 251 8.82 -4.80 -5.11
C ILE A 251 7.62 -3.94 -4.68
N PRO A 252 6.40 -4.16 -5.22
CA PRO A 252 5.21 -3.43 -4.82
C PRO A 252 4.66 -3.92 -3.48
N VAL A 253 4.60 -3.00 -2.51
CA VAL A 253 4.17 -3.22 -1.13
C VAL A 253 2.94 -2.37 -0.81
N LEU A 254 1.92 -2.97 -0.21
CA LEU A 254 0.82 -2.23 0.42
C LEU A 254 1.10 -2.03 1.91
N ILE A 255 0.84 -0.84 2.42
CA ILE A 255 0.94 -0.55 3.86
C ILE A 255 -0.46 -0.34 4.43
N LYS A 256 -0.74 -0.87 5.62
CA LYS A 256 -2.02 -0.63 6.31
C LYS A 256 -2.27 0.88 6.48
N ASP A 257 -3.53 1.28 6.38
CA ASP A 257 -3.95 2.70 6.37
C ASP A 257 -3.64 3.48 7.67
N ASN A 258 -3.23 2.82 8.75
CA ASN A 258 -2.76 3.48 9.97
C ASN A 258 -1.25 3.82 9.96
N ILE A 259 -0.52 3.55 8.88
CA ILE A 259 0.91 3.81 8.76
C ILE A 259 1.12 5.11 7.98
N ASN A 260 1.92 6.06 8.49
CA ASN A 260 2.19 7.33 7.84
C ASN A 260 3.00 7.15 6.55
N THR A 261 2.67 7.95 5.54
CA THR A 261 3.57 8.24 4.44
C THR A 261 3.45 9.71 4.04
N SER A 262 4.57 10.28 3.60
CA SER A 262 4.69 11.61 3.00
C SER A 262 4.28 11.64 1.51
N ASP A 263 3.80 10.53 0.95
CA ASP A 263 3.17 10.50 -0.38
C ASP A 263 1.86 11.31 -0.39
N ARG A 264 1.27 11.47 -1.58
CA ARG A 264 -0.09 12.01 -1.76
C ARG A 264 -1.17 10.98 -1.42
N MET A 265 -1.00 10.29 -0.31
CA MET A 265 -1.95 9.35 0.28
C MET A 265 -2.20 9.77 1.70
N HIS A 266 -3.37 9.42 2.23
CA HIS A 266 -3.74 9.81 3.57
C HIS A 266 -3.46 8.66 4.53
N THR A 267 -3.45 8.96 5.82
CA THR A 267 -3.33 7.96 6.89
C THR A 267 -4.51 8.15 7.84
N ARG A 268 -5.54 7.31 7.68
CA ARG A 268 -6.87 7.56 8.29
C ARG A 268 -7.23 6.58 9.40
N ALA A 269 -6.48 5.47 9.52
CA ALA A 269 -6.90 4.31 10.29
C ALA A 269 -8.33 3.82 9.92
N GLY A 270 -8.72 3.99 8.65
CA GLY A 270 -10.06 3.70 8.15
C GLY A 270 -11.15 4.71 8.55
N SER A 271 -10.84 5.70 9.38
CA SER A 271 -11.85 6.53 10.02
C SER A 271 -12.22 7.78 9.25
N PHE A 272 -13.51 8.11 9.28
CA PHE A 272 -14.04 9.35 8.73
C PHE A 272 -13.44 10.60 9.40
N ALA A 273 -13.14 10.55 10.70
CA ALA A 273 -12.54 11.67 11.42
C ALA A 273 -11.17 12.08 10.88
N LEU A 274 -10.43 11.13 10.30
CA LEU A 274 -9.10 11.34 9.74
C LEU A 274 -9.07 11.26 8.20
N LYS A 275 -10.24 11.38 7.53
CA LYS A 275 -10.36 11.18 6.08
C LYS A 275 -9.46 12.08 5.23
N ASP A 276 -9.12 13.26 5.73
CA ASP A 276 -8.29 14.28 5.09
C ASP A 276 -6.89 14.38 5.74
N ASN A 277 -6.48 13.40 6.56
CA ASN A 277 -5.18 13.41 7.25
C ASN A 277 -4.03 12.98 6.34
N TYR A 278 -3.26 13.95 5.87
CA TYR A 278 -1.96 13.72 5.24
C TYR A 278 -0.85 13.76 6.28
N ALA A 279 -0.04 12.71 6.35
CA ALA A 279 1.09 12.68 7.27
C ALA A 279 2.21 13.61 6.77
N PRO A 280 2.84 14.40 7.66
CA PRO A 280 3.93 15.30 7.27
C PRO A 280 5.23 14.56 6.93
N THR A 281 5.41 13.35 7.44
CA THR A 281 6.62 12.53 7.27
C THR A 281 6.27 11.06 7.13
N ASP A 282 7.13 10.30 6.47
CA ASP A 282 7.08 8.83 6.48
C ASP A 282 7.23 8.26 7.90
N ALA A 283 6.51 7.17 8.18
CA ALA A 283 6.80 6.31 9.33
C ALA A 283 8.22 5.72 9.22
N ALA A 284 8.85 5.35 10.34
CA ALA A 284 10.20 4.78 10.33
C ALA A 284 10.34 3.58 9.39
N ILE A 285 9.38 2.66 9.42
CA ILE A 285 9.35 1.49 8.53
C ILE A 285 9.20 1.86 7.06
N VAL A 286 8.50 2.95 6.75
CA VAL A 286 8.28 3.40 5.37
C VAL A 286 9.58 3.98 4.80
N LYS A 287 10.36 4.70 5.60
CA LYS A 287 11.70 5.16 5.19
C LYS A 287 12.60 3.97 4.81
N LYS A 288 12.65 2.94 5.66
CA LYS A 288 13.43 1.71 5.40
C LYS A 288 12.97 0.97 4.14
N LEU A 289 11.66 0.87 3.91
CA LEU A 289 11.11 0.28 2.68
C LEU A 289 11.60 1.05 1.43
N ARG A 290 11.62 2.39 1.46
CA ARG A 290 12.11 3.20 0.34
C ARG A 290 13.62 3.09 0.15
N GLU A 291 14.39 3.07 1.23
CA GLU A 291 15.84 2.84 1.19
C GLU A 291 16.17 1.48 0.57
N ALA A 292 15.31 0.49 0.76
CA ALA A 292 15.39 -0.81 0.11
C ALA A 292 14.82 -0.85 -1.32
N ASP A 293 14.49 0.30 -1.93
CA ASP A 293 13.89 0.45 -3.26
C ASP A 293 12.51 -0.21 -3.45
N ALA A 294 11.73 -0.38 -2.37
CA ALA A 294 10.34 -0.85 -2.47
C ALA A 294 9.42 0.22 -3.07
N ILE A 295 8.38 -0.21 -3.79
CA ILE A 295 7.31 0.66 -4.27
C ILE A 295 6.14 0.58 -3.32
N LEU A 296 5.81 1.70 -2.65
CA LEU A 296 4.56 1.81 -1.91
C LEU A 296 3.41 1.91 -2.92
N LEU A 297 2.71 0.80 -3.14
CA LEU A 297 1.63 0.70 -4.12
C LEU A 297 0.38 1.49 -3.68
N GLY A 298 0.15 1.60 -2.37
CA GLY A 298 -1.08 2.13 -1.82
C GLY A 298 -1.26 1.88 -0.32
N LYS A 299 -2.45 2.22 0.17
CA LYS A 299 -2.96 1.91 1.50
C LYS A 299 -3.89 0.70 1.45
N ALA A 300 -3.65 -0.27 2.31
CA ALA A 300 -4.60 -1.36 2.55
C ALA A 300 -5.68 -0.94 3.55
N ASN A 301 -6.93 -1.33 3.27
CA ASN A 301 -8.05 -1.14 4.18
C ASN A 301 -7.87 -1.97 5.47
N MET A 302 -8.61 -1.63 6.51
CA MET A 302 -8.45 -2.21 7.85
C MET A 302 -9.75 -2.12 8.64
N THR A 303 -9.85 -2.88 9.74
CA THR A 303 -10.89 -2.60 10.75
C THR A 303 -10.61 -1.23 11.38
N GLU A 304 -11.62 -0.35 11.42
CA GLU A 304 -11.48 1.05 11.85
C GLU A 304 -10.81 1.20 13.22
N PHE A 305 -9.87 2.16 13.32
CA PHE A 305 -8.97 2.36 14.47
C PHE A 305 -8.37 1.06 15.00
N ALA A 306 -7.96 0.19 14.09
CA ALA A 306 -7.37 -1.11 14.38
C ALA A 306 -8.24 -2.00 15.30
N ASN A 307 -9.57 -1.93 15.08
CA ASN A 307 -10.60 -2.62 15.86
C ASN A 307 -10.76 -2.11 17.30
N PHE A 308 -10.46 -0.83 17.53
CA PHE A 308 -10.58 -0.20 18.86
C PHE A 308 -11.74 0.80 18.96
N MET A 309 -12.63 0.85 17.97
CA MET A 309 -13.83 1.70 17.96
C MET A 309 -14.84 1.32 19.05
N THR A 310 -15.17 0.04 19.17
CA THR A 310 -16.29 -0.44 20.00
C THR A 310 -16.07 -1.89 20.44
N ASP A 311 -16.72 -2.31 21.52
CA ASP A 311 -16.75 -3.69 22.06
C ASP A 311 -17.90 -4.53 21.48
N GLY A 312 -18.48 -4.12 20.35
CA GLY A 312 -19.73 -4.65 19.78
C GLY A 312 -19.58 -5.35 18.41
N GLU A 313 -20.67 -5.43 17.65
CA GLU A 313 -20.82 -6.22 16.42
C GLU A 313 -20.05 -5.70 15.18
N MET A 314 -19.09 -4.78 15.34
CA MET A 314 -18.32 -4.28 14.20
C MET A 314 -17.56 -5.44 13.56
N PRO A 315 -17.86 -5.82 12.30
CA PRO A 315 -17.19 -6.93 11.67
C PRO A 315 -15.74 -6.59 11.34
N ASP A 316 -14.88 -7.60 11.49
CA ASP A 316 -13.50 -7.53 11.02
C ASP A 316 -13.43 -7.08 9.56
N GLY A 317 -12.60 -6.08 9.26
CA GLY A 317 -12.41 -5.52 7.94
C GLY A 317 -13.36 -4.39 7.56
N TYR A 318 -14.27 -3.95 8.44
CA TYR A 318 -15.06 -2.76 8.19
C TYR A 318 -14.33 -1.47 8.58
N SER A 319 -14.41 -0.47 7.71
CA SER A 319 -14.14 0.93 8.06
C SER A 319 -15.10 1.91 7.40
N ALA A 320 -15.32 3.08 8.01
CA ALA A 320 -16.14 4.13 7.42
C ALA A 320 -15.61 4.62 6.06
N CYS A 321 -14.28 4.69 5.88
CA CYS A 321 -13.67 5.15 4.62
C CYS A 321 -13.65 4.09 3.52
N GLY A 322 -13.43 2.82 3.88
CA GLY A 322 -13.21 1.73 2.91
C GLY A 322 -14.37 0.76 2.73
N GLY A 323 -15.35 0.81 3.63
CA GLY A 323 -16.38 -0.21 3.74
C GLY A 323 -15.81 -1.55 4.21
N GLN A 324 -16.56 -2.62 3.93
CA GLN A 324 -16.23 -3.98 4.36
C GLN A 324 -15.24 -4.66 3.41
N VAL A 325 -14.05 -5.02 3.91
CA VAL A 325 -13.13 -5.95 3.25
C VAL A 325 -13.78 -7.34 3.16
N ILE A 326 -13.67 -7.99 2.01
CA ILE A 326 -14.28 -9.31 1.75
C ILE A 326 -13.19 -10.38 1.72
N ASN A 327 -13.40 -11.52 2.38
CA ASN A 327 -12.50 -12.67 2.32
C ASN A 327 -12.46 -13.24 0.88
N PRO A 328 -11.27 -13.43 0.27
CA PRO A 328 -11.14 -13.80 -1.13
C PRO A 328 -11.40 -15.29 -1.38
N TYR A 329 -11.42 -16.15 -0.36
CA TYR A 329 -11.76 -17.57 -0.50
C TYR A 329 -13.26 -17.80 -0.42
N VAL A 330 -13.91 -17.17 0.55
CA VAL A 330 -15.35 -17.32 0.79
C VAL A 330 -15.91 -15.98 1.25
N ARG A 331 -16.71 -15.34 0.39
CA ARG A 331 -17.12 -13.94 0.54
C ARG A 331 -17.94 -13.63 1.79
N ASP A 332 -18.64 -14.61 2.36
CA ASP A 332 -19.45 -14.47 3.58
C ASP A 332 -18.69 -14.79 4.87
N LYS A 333 -17.37 -15.07 4.77
CA LYS A 333 -16.49 -15.34 5.91
C LYS A 333 -15.68 -14.11 6.28
N THR A 334 -15.28 -14.07 7.56
CA THR A 334 -14.44 -12.98 8.06
C THR A 334 -13.11 -12.95 7.30
N PRO A 335 -12.61 -11.76 6.92
CA PRO A 335 -11.23 -11.60 6.46
C PRO A 335 -10.23 -11.62 7.64
N GLY A 336 -10.70 -11.75 8.88
CA GLY A 336 -9.93 -11.45 10.09
C GLY A 336 -9.60 -9.96 10.18
N GLY A 337 -8.98 -9.53 11.28
CA GLY A 337 -8.70 -8.11 11.49
C GLY A 337 -7.70 -7.87 12.61
N SER A 338 -7.15 -6.65 12.72
CA SER A 338 -7.54 -5.46 11.95
C SER A 338 -6.77 -5.20 10.66
N SER A 339 -5.68 -5.93 10.34
CA SER A 339 -4.94 -5.79 9.08
C SER A 339 -5.60 -6.53 7.90
N SER A 340 -6.92 -6.41 7.79
CA SER A 340 -7.77 -7.18 6.88
C SER A 340 -7.40 -6.96 5.42
N GLY A 341 -7.32 -5.71 4.97
CA GLY A 341 -6.97 -5.38 3.59
C GLY A 341 -5.55 -5.84 3.23
N SER A 342 -4.59 -5.74 4.16
CA SER A 342 -3.21 -6.22 3.93
C SER A 342 -3.20 -7.72 3.65
N ALA A 343 -3.94 -8.51 4.44
CA ALA A 343 -4.02 -9.96 4.22
C ALA A 343 -4.73 -10.32 2.91
N VAL A 344 -5.90 -9.73 2.67
CA VAL A 344 -6.68 -10.00 1.46
C VAL A 344 -5.91 -9.60 0.21
N ALA A 345 -5.22 -8.46 0.23
CA ALA A 345 -4.44 -8.00 -0.93
C ALA A 345 -3.26 -8.92 -1.26
N VAL A 346 -2.57 -9.48 -0.26
CA VAL A 346 -1.50 -10.47 -0.49
C VAL A 346 -2.07 -11.77 -1.03
N ALA A 347 -3.16 -12.27 -0.44
CA ALA A 347 -3.82 -13.51 -0.84
C ALA A 347 -4.40 -13.43 -2.27
N ALA A 348 -5.03 -12.31 -2.61
CA ALA A 348 -5.60 -12.04 -3.93
C ALA A 348 -4.55 -11.65 -4.98
N GLY A 349 -3.27 -11.52 -4.62
CA GLY A 349 -2.21 -11.14 -5.55
C GLY A 349 -2.40 -9.71 -6.09
N PHE A 350 -2.73 -8.77 -5.21
CA PHE A 350 -2.78 -7.33 -5.47
C PHE A 350 -1.46 -6.62 -5.12
N CYS A 351 -0.59 -7.29 -4.39
CA CYS A 351 0.76 -6.85 -4.08
C CYS A 351 1.68 -8.07 -3.87
N THR A 352 2.98 -7.83 -3.82
CA THR A 352 3.95 -8.90 -3.53
C THR A 352 3.95 -9.22 -2.03
N ALA A 353 4.01 -8.18 -1.19
CA ALA A 353 3.92 -8.25 0.26
C ALA A 353 3.15 -7.05 0.80
N ALA A 354 2.72 -7.13 2.06
CA ALA A 354 2.08 -6.02 2.75
C ALA A 354 2.63 -5.85 4.16
N ILE A 355 2.43 -4.67 4.72
CA ILE A 355 2.67 -4.39 6.14
C ILE A 355 1.34 -4.30 6.87
N GLY A 356 1.23 -5.06 7.95
CA GLY A 356 0.15 -4.96 8.94
C GLY A 356 0.66 -4.36 10.25
N THR A 357 -0.28 -4.13 11.17
CA THR A 357 0.04 -3.76 12.56
C THR A 357 -0.73 -4.64 13.52
N GLU A 358 -0.11 -4.97 14.65
CA GLU A 358 -0.70 -5.81 15.68
C GLU A 358 -0.53 -5.24 17.08
N THR A 359 -1.65 -5.08 17.76
CA THR A 359 -1.76 -4.90 19.22
C THR A 359 -2.15 -6.22 19.90
N CYS A 360 -3.07 -6.96 19.29
CA CYS A 360 -3.52 -8.28 19.74
C CYS A 360 -4.15 -9.02 18.55
N GLY A 361 -3.42 -9.95 17.92
CA GLY A 361 -3.90 -10.75 16.80
C GLY A 361 -4.05 -10.06 15.44
N SER A 362 -3.86 -8.73 15.34
CA SER A 362 -4.20 -7.97 14.14
C SER A 362 -3.29 -8.16 12.90
N ILE A 363 -2.21 -8.93 12.98
CA ILE A 363 -1.42 -9.45 11.86
C ILE A 363 -1.72 -10.94 11.70
N VAL A 364 -1.60 -11.72 12.77
CA VAL A 364 -1.73 -13.18 12.68
C VAL A 364 -3.16 -13.66 12.40
N SER A 365 -4.19 -13.02 12.97
CA SER A 365 -5.61 -13.36 12.69
C SER A 365 -5.92 -13.21 11.19
N PRO A 366 -5.78 -12.02 10.58
CA PRO A 366 -6.10 -11.87 9.17
C PRO A 366 -5.17 -12.69 8.27
N SER A 367 -3.90 -12.90 8.62
CA SER A 367 -3.04 -13.81 7.85
C SER A 367 -3.55 -15.26 7.85
N GLY A 368 -3.98 -15.79 9.00
CA GLY A 368 -4.58 -17.13 9.11
C GLY A 368 -5.88 -17.26 8.31
N GLN A 369 -6.80 -16.31 8.46
CA GLN A 369 -8.10 -16.30 7.75
C GLN A 369 -7.96 -16.21 6.22
N ASN A 370 -6.83 -15.71 5.71
CA ASN A 370 -6.56 -15.56 4.28
C ASN A 370 -5.43 -16.46 3.76
N GLY A 371 -4.95 -17.39 4.57
CA GLY A 371 -4.04 -18.45 4.11
C GLY A 371 -2.70 -17.89 3.62
N ILE A 372 -2.17 -16.91 4.34
CA ILE A 372 -0.86 -16.31 4.09
C ILE A 372 -0.02 -16.34 5.37
N VAL A 373 1.27 -16.03 5.25
CA VAL A 373 2.17 -15.86 6.39
C VAL A 373 2.00 -14.47 6.99
N GLY A 374 1.97 -14.40 8.31
CA GLY A 374 2.05 -13.15 9.07
C GLY A 374 3.05 -13.28 10.20
N ILE A 375 3.96 -12.31 10.32
CA ILE A 375 4.93 -12.28 11.41
C ILE A 375 4.65 -11.05 12.28
N LYS A 376 4.34 -11.28 13.55
CA LYS A 376 4.33 -10.25 14.58
C LYS A 376 5.70 -10.28 15.27
N PRO A 377 6.59 -9.30 15.05
CA PRO A 377 7.90 -9.32 15.67
C PRO A 377 7.86 -9.09 17.18
N THR A 378 9.01 -9.23 17.82
CA THR A 378 9.23 -8.83 19.21
C THR A 378 8.89 -7.35 19.38
N MET A 379 8.26 -7.02 20.51
CA MET A 379 8.07 -5.63 20.89
C MET A 379 9.42 -4.92 21.03
N GLY A 380 9.61 -3.92 20.19
CA GLY A 380 10.85 -3.18 20.07
C GLY A 380 11.75 -3.59 18.89
N LEU A 381 11.45 -4.62 18.10
CA LEU A 381 12.28 -4.97 16.94
C LEU A 381 12.11 -4.00 15.74
N VAL A 382 10.93 -3.42 15.62
CA VAL A 382 10.54 -2.52 14.51
C VAL A 382 10.06 -1.20 15.11
N GLY A 383 10.53 -0.08 14.56
CA GLY A 383 10.13 1.26 14.98
C GLY A 383 8.68 1.58 14.66
N ARG A 384 7.99 2.25 15.59
CA ARG A 384 6.55 2.52 15.51
C ARG A 384 6.24 4.00 15.29
N SER A 385 7.25 4.86 15.17
CA SER A 385 7.03 6.27 14.87
C SER A 385 6.26 6.43 13.55
N GLY A 386 5.27 7.32 13.56
CA GLY A 386 4.39 7.56 12.43
C GLY A 386 3.34 6.46 12.20
N ILE A 387 2.99 5.64 13.19
CA ILE A 387 1.84 4.73 13.12
C ILE A 387 0.75 5.26 14.06
N ILE A 388 -0.51 5.33 13.58
CA ILE A 388 -1.65 5.66 14.45
C ILE A 388 -1.76 4.53 15.50
N PRO A 389 -1.58 4.84 16.80
CA PRO A 389 -1.33 3.82 17.81
C PRO A 389 -2.62 3.31 18.46
N ILE A 390 -2.50 2.17 19.14
CA ILE A 390 -3.34 1.76 20.26
C ILE A 390 -2.55 1.75 21.57
N SER A 391 -1.36 1.13 21.59
CA SER A 391 -0.63 0.83 22.82
C SER A 391 0.87 0.88 22.61
N SER A 392 1.55 1.71 23.41
CA SER A 392 3.01 1.75 23.47
C SER A 392 3.63 0.47 24.02
N THR A 393 2.87 -0.37 24.71
CA THR A 393 3.35 -1.63 25.29
C THR A 393 3.16 -2.83 24.35
N LEU A 394 2.14 -2.82 23.48
CA LEU A 394 1.74 -3.98 22.68
C LEU A 394 1.85 -3.79 21.17
N ASP A 395 1.83 -2.56 20.67
CA ASP A 395 1.80 -2.32 19.22
C ASP A 395 3.12 -2.67 18.54
N THR A 396 3.03 -3.36 17.42
CA THR A 396 4.14 -3.49 16.48
C THR A 396 3.65 -3.57 15.03
N ALA A 397 4.49 -3.15 14.09
CA ALA A 397 4.28 -3.42 12.68
C ALA A 397 4.94 -4.75 12.31
N GLY A 398 4.42 -5.42 11.27
CA GLY A 398 5.01 -6.67 10.81
C GLY A 398 4.61 -7.05 9.39
N PRO A 399 5.41 -7.90 8.74
CA PRO A 399 5.19 -8.28 7.35
C PRO A 399 4.09 -9.33 7.22
N MET A 400 3.41 -9.26 6.08
CA MET A 400 2.41 -10.22 5.62
C MET A 400 2.76 -10.59 4.19
N ALA A 401 2.98 -11.87 3.92
CA ALA A 401 3.42 -12.36 2.62
C ALA A 401 2.91 -13.79 2.37
N ARG A 402 3.00 -14.27 1.12
CA ARG A 402 2.56 -15.63 0.78
C ARG A 402 3.51 -16.72 1.27
N THR A 403 4.79 -16.38 1.46
CA THR A 403 5.83 -17.33 1.88
C THR A 403 6.57 -16.83 3.11
N VAL A 404 7.14 -17.76 3.88
CA VAL A 404 7.99 -17.42 5.03
C VAL A 404 9.23 -16.64 4.58
N ARG A 405 9.79 -17.00 3.41
CA ARG A 405 10.94 -16.32 2.82
C ARG A 405 10.62 -14.85 2.52
N ASP A 406 9.50 -14.56 1.86
CA ASP A 406 9.12 -13.18 1.53
C ASP A 406 8.84 -12.36 2.81
N ALA A 407 8.17 -12.95 3.80
CA ALA A 407 7.93 -12.28 5.07
C ALA A 407 9.25 -12.00 5.82
N ALA A 408 10.21 -12.92 5.79
CA ALA A 408 11.53 -12.73 6.40
C ALA A 408 12.34 -11.62 5.73
N ILE A 409 12.34 -11.51 4.39
CA ILE A 409 12.99 -10.42 3.66
C ILE A 409 12.42 -9.07 4.10
N VAL A 410 11.09 -8.95 4.13
CA VAL A 410 10.44 -7.70 4.52
C VAL A 410 10.70 -7.38 5.99
N LEU A 411 10.69 -8.38 6.89
CA LEU A 411 11.03 -8.18 8.30
C LEU A 411 12.44 -7.62 8.46
N ASP A 412 13.41 -8.21 7.76
CA ASP A 412 14.81 -7.81 7.80
C ASP A 412 14.96 -6.32 7.43
N VAL A 413 14.28 -5.90 6.36
CA VAL A 413 14.30 -4.50 5.90
C VAL A 413 13.69 -3.54 6.91
N ILE A 414 12.54 -3.86 7.53
CA ILE A 414 11.85 -2.92 8.43
C ILE A 414 12.41 -2.93 9.86
N SER A 415 13.19 -3.94 10.23
CA SER A 415 13.80 -4.09 11.56
C SER A 415 14.90 -3.06 11.81
N GLY A 416 15.22 -2.83 13.09
CA GLY A 416 16.28 -1.91 13.51
C GLY A 416 15.77 -0.69 14.26
N GLU A 417 16.71 0.12 14.74
CA GLU A 417 16.44 1.28 15.57
C GLU A 417 15.55 2.33 14.90
N ASP A 418 14.80 3.04 15.74
CA ASP A 418 14.03 4.22 15.44
C ASP A 418 14.25 5.23 16.58
N PRO A 419 14.95 6.36 16.32
CA PRO A 419 15.27 7.34 17.35
C PRO A 419 14.06 7.93 18.08
N ASP A 420 12.89 7.91 17.43
CA ASP A 420 11.64 8.43 17.99
C ASP A 420 10.84 7.35 18.75
N ASP A 421 11.38 6.13 18.85
CA ASP A 421 10.77 4.99 19.54
C ASP A 421 11.76 4.29 20.49
N PRO A 422 11.75 4.64 21.79
CA PRO A 422 12.65 4.08 22.79
C PRO A 422 12.59 2.55 22.94
N ALA A 423 11.49 1.91 22.52
CA ALA A 423 11.39 0.45 22.58
C ALA A 423 12.44 -0.23 21.67
N THR A 424 12.93 0.48 20.65
CA THR A 424 13.90 -0.04 19.69
C THR A 424 15.34 -0.07 20.17
N PHE A 425 15.69 0.68 21.22
CA PHE A 425 17.05 0.67 21.77
C PHE A 425 17.38 -0.60 22.57
N LEU A 426 16.37 -1.47 22.78
CA LEU A 426 16.52 -2.72 23.50
C LEU A 426 16.85 -3.91 22.58
N GLN A 427 17.06 -3.69 21.28
CA GLN A 427 17.34 -4.74 20.29
C GLN A 427 18.76 -5.31 20.46
N PRO A 428 18.91 -6.59 20.87
CA PRO A 428 20.23 -7.23 20.93
C PRO A 428 20.59 -7.99 19.64
N VAL A 429 19.66 -8.07 18.67
CA VAL A 429 19.68 -9.03 17.57
C VAL A 429 19.27 -8.37 16.27
N THR A 430 20.04 -8.62 15.21
CA THR A 430 19.65 -8.37 13.83
C THR A 430 18.85 -9.56 13.30
N VAL A 431 17.70 -9.31 12.69
CA VAL A 431 17.02 -10.30 11.84
C VAL A 431 17.93 -10.59 10.63
N SER A 432 17.75 -11.74 9.99
CA SER A 432 18.41 -12.06 8.73
C SER A 432 17.43 -12.79 7.84
N ALA A 433 17.20 -12.25 6.64
CA ALA A 433 16.33 -12.86 5.65
C ALA A 433 16.78 -14.28 5.24
N ASP A 434 18.08 -14.58 5.37
CA ASP A 434 18.67 -15.88 5.04
C ASP A 434 18.32 -16.97 6.07
N ALA A 435 17.80 -16.58 7.23
CA ALA A 435 17.29 -17.53 8.22
C ALA A 435 16.27 -18.51 7.62
N ALA A 436 15.44 -18.06 6.67
CA ALA A 436 14.48 -18.93 6.00
C ALA A 436 15.15 -20.03 5.15
N ALA A 437 16.30 -19.74 4.54
CA ALA A 437 17.07 -20.71 3.74
C ALA A 437 17.80 -21.74 4.62
N GLU A 438 18.10 -21.39 5.87
CA GLU A 438 18.78 -22.22 6.86
C GLU A 438 17.83 -23.11 7.69
N GLY A 439 16.53 -23.15 7.35
CA GLY A 439 15.53 -23.87 8.13
C GLY A 439 15.74 -25.39 8.18
N SER A 440 15.68 -25.97 9.38
CA SER A 440 15.73 -27.42 9.60
C SER A 440 14.83 -27.80 10.79
N LEU A 441 14.18 -28.96 10.70
CA LEU A 441 13.42 -29.56 11.80
C LEU A 441 14.27 -30.50 12.67
N ALA A 442 15.40 -30.97 12.15
CA ALA A 442 16.24 -31.94 12.85
C ALA A 442 16.79 -31.35 14.17
N GLY A 443 16.43 -31.96 15.29
CA GLY A 443 16.83 -31.54 16.64
C GLY A 443 16.08 -30.32 17.18
N LEU A 444 15.16 -29.71 16.42
CA LEU A 444 14.36 -28.58 16.87
C LEU A 444 13.39 -29.03 17.97
N LYS A 445 13.42 -28.37 19.13
CA LYS A 445 12.60 -28.72 20.30
C LYS A 445 11.37 -27.83 20.34
N ILE A 446 10.18 -28.44 20.34
CA ILE A 446 8.92 -27.73 20.16
C ILE A 446 7.96 -28.16 21.25
N GLY A 447 7.49 -27.20 22.02
CA GLY A 447 6.43 -27.43 22.99
C GLY A 447 5.06 -27.23 22.36
N ILE A 448 4.15 -28.19 22.56
CA ILE A 448 2.78 -28.10 22.05
C ILE A 448 1.88 -27.50 23.13
N TYR A 449 1.27 -26.36 22.80
CA TYR A 449 0.26 -25.73 23.63
C TYR A 449 -1.15 -26.03 23.10
N ARG A 450 -2.01 -26.52 23.99
CA ARG A 450 -3.40 -26.90 23.68
C ARG A 450 -4.35 -26.18 24.64
N PRO A 451 -4.83 -24.96 24.31
CA PRO A 451 -5.71 -24.20 25.20
C PRO A 451 -7.14 -24.80 25.32
N GLY A 452 -7.37 -26.03 24.87
CA GLY A 452 -8.58 -26.79 25.22
C GLY A 452 -9.90 -26.26 24.64
N THR A 453 -9.90 -25.54 23.51
CA THR A 453 -11.16 -25.01 22.96
C THR A 453 -12.02 -26.13 22.35
N THR A 454 -13.31 -26.17 22.70
CA THR A 454 -14.33 -27.01 22.06
C THR A 454 -14.67 -26.56 20.63
N ALA A 455 -14.21 -25.37 20.22
CA ALA A 455 -14.42 -24.77 18.90
C ALA A 455 -13.45 -25.27 17.80
N CYS A 456 -12.41 -26.04 18.15
CA CYS A 456 -11.50 -26.58 17.15
C CYS A 456 -12.18 -27.69 16.34
N GLN A 457 -12.45 -27.41 15.07
CA GLN A 457 -13.02 -28.37 14.13
C GLN A 457 -12.14 -29.61 14.03
N GLU A 458 -12.78 -30.78 13.93
CA GLU A 458 -12.10 -32.08 13.83
C GLU A 458 -11.02 -32.09 12.74
N MET A 459 -11.31 -31.46 11.59
CA MET A 459 -10.36 -31.35 10.49
C MET A 459 -9.12 -30.54 10.84
N HIS A 460 -9.24 -29.48 11.65
CA HIS A 460 -8.07 -28.74 12.11
C HIS A 460 -7.21 -29.60 13.04
N ARG A 461 -7.82 -30.29 14.02
CA ARG A 461 -7.11 -31.24 14.90
C ARG A 461 -6.41 -32.34 14.10
N ALA A 462 -7.09 -32.91 13.10
CA ALA A 462 -6.52 -33.93 12.23
C ALA A 462 -5.32 -33.39 11.42
N ARG A 463 -5.43 -32.17 10.88
CA ARG A 463 -4.34 -31.55 10.14
C ARG A 463 -3.15 -31.19 11.03
N PHE A 464 -3.41 -30.70 12.23
CA PHE A 464 -2.40 -30.42 13.24
C PHE A 464 -1.68 -31.71 13.69
N ALA A 465 -2.44 -32.78 13.97
CA ALA A 465 -1.88 -34.08 14.32
C ALA A 465 -1.01 -34.65 13.18
N PHE A 466 -1.44 -34.50 11.93
CA PHE A 466 -0.65 -34.86 10.76
C PHE A 466 0.66 -34.07 10.68
N LEU A 467 0.61 -32.75 10.90
CA LEU A 467 1.81 -31.91 10.96
C LEU A 467 2.76 -32.39 12.07
N CYS A 468 2.27 -32.59 13.30
CA CYS A 468 3.07 -33.11 14.41
C CYS A 468 3.75 -34.44 14.07
N LYS A 469 3.04 -35.35 13.39
CA LYS A 469 3.62 -36.62 12.93
C LYS A 469 4.77 -36.38 11.95
N LYS A 470 4.55 -35.56 10.91
CA LYS A 470 5.55 -35.25 9.89
C LYS A 470 6.78 -34.56 10.47
N MET A 471 6.60 -33.67 11.44
CA MET A 471 7.72 -32.99 12.10
C MET A 471 8.60 -33.97 12.90
N ARG A 472 7.99 -34.95 13.59
CA ARG A 472 8.75 -36.01 14.27
C ARG A 472 9.52 -36.89 13.28
N GLU A 473 8.93 -37.20 12.12
CA GLU A 473 9.60 -37.97 11.05
C GLU A 473 10.85 -37.23 10.52
N GLU A 474 10.81 -35.89 10.46
CA GLU A 474 11.95 -35.02 10.09
C GLU A 474 12.91 -34.69 11.25
N GLY A 475 12.74 -35.34 12.41
CA GLY A 475 13.66 -35.24 13.54
C GLY A 475 13.40 -34.12 14.54
N ALA A 476 12.23 -33.46 14.50
CA ALA A 476 11.82 -32.52 15.55
C ALA A 476 11.42 -33.26 16.83
N ILE A 477 11.73 -32.67 17.98
CA ILE A 477 11.43 -33.20 19.31
C ILE A 477 10.19 -32.45 19.83
N LEU A 478 9.05 -33.13 19.88
CA LEU A 478 7.78 -32.53 20.31
C LEU A 478 7.45 -32.90 21.76
N THR A 479 7.40 -31.91 22.64
CA THR A 479 6.95 -32.03 24.03
C THR A 479 5.48 -31.59 24.12
N ASP A 480 4.56 -32.53 24.34
CA ASP A 480 3.12 -32.24 24.34
C ASP A 480 2.62 -31.73 25.71
N ASN A 481 1.46 -31.06 25.71
CA ASN A 481 0.76 -30.53 26.88
C ASN A 481 1.58 -29.56 27.74
N LEU A 482 2.05 -28.47 27.13
CA LEU A 482 2.57 -27.34 27.91
C LEU A 482 1.48 -26.78 28.83
N GLU A 483 1.79 -26.67 30.12
CA GLU A 483 0.88 -26.12 31.13
C GLU A 483 1.27 -24.67 31.45
N PHE A 484 0.33 -23.76 31.21
CA PHE A 484 0.45 -22.35 31.60
C PHE A 484 -0.94 -21.79 31.94
N HIS A 485 -1.01 -20.90 32.93
CA HIS A 485 -2.23 -20.24 33.37
C HIS A 485 -2.30 -18.82 32.80
N GLU A 486 -3.21 -18.61 31.83
CA GLU A 486 -3.52 -17.29 31.30
C GLU A 486 -4.36 -16.48 32.30
N ASP A 487 -3.69 -15.72 33.17
CA ASP A 487 -4.33 -14.80 34.11
C ASP A 487 -3.84 -13.36 33.87
N PHE A 488 -4.25 -12.84 32.70
CA PHE A 488 -4.03 -11.47 32.25
C PHE A 488 -5.06 -11.08 31.19
N ASN A 489 -5.24 -9.76 31.00
CA ASN A 489 -6.10 -9.22 29.95
C ASN A 489 -5.43 -8.00 29.31
N VAL A 490 -5.21 -8.05 27.99
CA VAL A 490 -4.61 -6.96 27.21
C VAL A 490 -5.37 -5.65 27.34
N TRP A 491 -6.70 -5.69 27.52
CA TRP A 491 -7.55 -4.51 27.71
C TRP A 491 -7.14 -3.66 28.91
N HIS A 492 -6.63 -4.28 29.98
CA HIS A 492 -6.19 -3.58 31.19
C HIS A 492 -4.89 -2.79 30.99
N ILE A 493 -4.22 -2.93 29.84
CA ILE A 493 -3.12 -2.07 29.40
C ILE A 493 -3.62 -1.10 28.32
N THR A 494 -4.20 -1.65 27.25
CA THR A 494 -4.51 -0.88 26.04
C THR A 494 -5.50 0.26 26.30
N LYS A 495 -6.51 0.06 27.17
CA LYS A 495 -7.50 1.10 27.47
C LYS A 495 -6.89 2.36 28.08
N TYR A 496 -5.86 2.22 28.93
CA TYR A 496 -5.20 3.36 29.57
C TYR A 496 -4.17 4.02 28.64
N GLU A 497 -3.50 3.23 27.80
CA GLU A 497 -2.51 3.74 26.85
C GLU A 497 -3.12 4.47 25.65
N PHE A 498 -4.28 4.02 25.18
CA PHE A 498 -4.90 4.51 23.95
C PHE A 498 -5.09 6.02 23.93
N LYS A 499 -5.70 6.61 24.97
CA LYS A 499 -5.93 8.07 25.04
C LYS A 499 -4.62 8.86 24.95
N SER A 500 -3.62 8.43 25.73
CA SER A 500 -2.31 9.09 25.77
C SER A 500 -1.61 8.99 24.41
N ALA A 501 -1.54 7.79 23.85
CA ALA A 501 -0.87 7.51 22.58
C ALA A 501 -1.57 8.21 21.40
N MET A 502 -2.90 8.16 21.35
CA MET A 502 -3.69 8.81 20.30
C MET A 502 -3.54 10.33 20.35
N ASN A 503 -3.69 10.94 21.54
CA ASN A 503 -3.50 12.40 21.70
C ASN A 503 -2.07 12.82 21.31
N TYR A 504 -1.06 12.03 21.67
CA TYR A 504 0.31 12.29 21.25
C TYR A 504 0.45 12.25 19.73
N TYR A 505 -0.05 11.21 19.06
CA TYR A 505 -0.02 11.12 17.60
C TYR A 505 -0.74 12.31 16.94
N LEU A 506 -1.96 12.61 17.37
CA LEU A 506 -2.78 13.69 16.81
C LEU A 506 -2.17 15.08 17.03
N SER A 507 -1.39 15.28 18.11
CA SER A 507 -0.63 16.51 18.33
C SER A 507 0.44 16.78 17.26
N LYS A 508 0.85 15.74 16.52
CA LYS A 508 1.85 15.79 15.45
C LYS A 508 1.22 15.81 14.04
N CYS A 509 -0.10 15.62 13.93
CA CYS A 509 -0.81 15.72 12.66
C CYS A 509 -0.69 17.12 12.05
N HIS A 510 -0.86 17.19 10.72
CA HIS A 510 -0.83 18.47 10.02
C HIS A 510 -1.94 19.41 10.53
N ALA A 511 -1.69 20.73 10.43
CA ALA A 511 -2.60 21.77 10.90
C ALA A 511 -4.03 21.61 10.32
N ASP A 512 -4.12 21.12 9.09
CA ASP A 512 -5.36 21.09 8.31
C ASP A 512 -6.44 20.11 8.82
N THR A 513 -6.09 19.10 9.64
CA THR A 513 -7.08 18.08 10.05
C THR A 513 -8.03 18.55 11.15
N ASN A 514 -7.77 19.66 11.84
CA ASN A 514 -8.51 20.16 13.02
C ASN A 514 -8.75 19.15 14.18
N ILE A 515 -8.41 17.86 14.02
CA ILE A 515 -8.47 16.82 15.03
C ILE A 515 -7.14 16.77 15.78
N ARG A 516 -7.16 16.99 17.10
CA ARG A 516 -5.95 17.01 17.95
C ARG A 516 -6.01 16.06 19.14
N THR A 517 -7.19 15.57 19.47
CA THR A 517 -7.44 14.72 20.63
C THR A 517 -8.44 13.61 20.31
N LEU A 518 -8.49 12.60 21.17
CA LEU A 518 -9.54 11.58 21.17
C LEU A 518 -10.93 12.20 21.30
N SER A 519 -11.07 13.26 22.11
CA SER A 519 -12.33 14.00 22.23
C SER A 519 -12.76 14.65 20.90
N ASP A 520 -11.83 15.17 20.11
CA ASP A 520 -12.14 15.72 18.78
C ASP A 520 -12.63 14.63 17.81
N ILE A 521 -12.05 13.42 17.87
CA ILE A 521 -12.53 12.26 17.10
C ILE A 521 -13.97 11.93 17.49
N ILE A 522 -14.25 11.80 18.79
CA ILE A 522 -15.59 11.48 19.31
C ILE A 522 -16.61 12.53 18.85
N ALA A 523 -16.28 13.82 19.00
CA ALA A 523 -17.13 14.92 18.59
C ALA A 523 -17.35 14.95 17.06
N CYS A 524 -16.32 14.63 16.27
CA CYS A 524 -16.45 14.50 14.83
C CYS A 524 -17.43 13.38 14.45
N HIS A 525 -17.32 12.22 15.10
CA HIS A 525 -18.25 11.11 14.85
C HIS A 525 -19.70 11.46 15.23
N GLU A 526 -19.90 12.13 16.37
CA GLU A 526 -21.23 12.59 16.82
C GLU A 526 -21.85 13.64 15.88
N ALA A 527 -21.03 14.44 15.20
CA ALA A 527 -21.49 15.38 14.18
C ALA A 527 -21.89 14.69 12.86
N TYR A 528 -21.40 13.48 12.59
CA TYR A 528 -21.65 12.72 11.36
C TYR A 528 -22.02 11.24 11.65
N PRO A 529 -23.06 10.97 12.45
CA PRO A 529 -23.34 9.63 12.98
C PRO A 529 -23.70 8.62 11.89
N ASP A 530 -24.39 9.06 10.83
CA ASP A 530 -24.81 8.21 9.71
C ASP A 530 -23.63 7.60 8.94
N ILE A 531 -22.45 8.23 9.02
CA ILE A 531 -21.24 7.80 8.33
C ILE A 531 -20.28 7.13 9.32
N ALA A 532 -20.02 7.78 10.45
CA ALA A 532 -18.97 7.40 11.36
C ALA A 532 -19.39 6.39 12.43
N LEU A 533 -20.69 6.28 12.75
CA LEU A 533 -21.19 5.51 13.88
C LEU A 533 -22.08 4.33 13.49
N ARG A 534 -21.86 3.75 12.31
CA ARG A 534 -22.61 2.55 11.86
C ARG A 534 -22.63 1.43 12.90
N TYR A 535 -21.52 1.22 13.61
CA TYR A 535 -21.39 0.22 14.67
C TYR A 535 -21.14 0.83 16.05
N GLY A 536 -21.25 2.15 16.19
CA GLY A 536 -20.95 2.89 17.42
C GLY A 536 -19.46 3.12 17.68
N GLN A 537 -19.17 3.76 18.82
CA GLN A 537 -17.81 4.16 19.24
C GLN A 537 -17.58 3.96 20.76
N ARG A 538 -18.19 2.93 21.34
CA ARG A 538 -18.30 2.78 22.79
C ARG A 538 -16.94 2.79 23.49
N ASN A 539 -15.95 2.09 22.94
CA ASN A 539 -14.60 2.04 23.53
C ASN A 539 -13.98 3.43 23.61
N LEU A 540 -14.12 4.23 22.54
CA LEU A 540 -13.57 5.59 22.52
C LEU A 540 -14.18 6.44 23.63
N THR A 541 -15.51 6.41 23.75
CA THR A 541 -16.23 7.18 24.79
C THR A 541 -15.93 6.70 26.21
N GLU A 542 -15.82 5.38 26.42
CA GLU A 542 -15.49 4.83 27.74
C GLU A 542 -14.07 5.18 28.16
N ILE A 543 -13.11 5.08 27.23
CA ILE A 543 -11.71 5.44 27.48
C ILE A 543 -11.59 6.94 27.77
N GLU A 544 -12.23 7.79 26.98
CA GLU A 544 -12.17 9.23 27.19
C GLU A 544 -12.70 9.63 28.58
N ALA A 545 -13.81 9.01 29.01
CA ALA A 545 -14.48 9.31 30.28
C ALA A 545 -13.79 8.71 31.52
N HIS A 546 -13.13 7.56 31.39
CA HIS A 546 -12.63 6.79 32.55
C HIS A 546 -11.12 6.65 32.63
N THR A 547 -10.36 7.32 31.76
CA THR A 547 -8.89 7.34 31.83
C THR A 547 -8.36 8.78 31.90
N GLY A 548 -7.34 8.97 32.73
CA GLY A 548 -6.68 10.27 32.91
C GLY A 548 -5.75 10.62 31.75
N GLY A 549 -5.36 9.63 30.93
CA GLY A 549 -4.42 9.83 29.81
C GLY A 549 -2.98 10.14 30.26
N ASN A 550 -2.68 9.98 31.54
CA ASN A 550 -1.36 10.25 32.15
C ASN A 550 -0.61 8.97 32.55
N LEU A 551 -1.24 7.80 32.39
CA LEU A 551 -0.64 6.48 32.65
C LEU A 551 -0.21 6.28 34.11
N THR A 552 -1.02 6.78 35.06
CA THR A 552 -0.73 6.72 36.51
C THR A 552 -1.72 5.87 37.30
N GLU A 553 -2.73 5.32 36.64
CA GLU A 553 -3.81 4.58 37.26
C GLU A 553 -3.27 3.30 37.93
N PRO A 554 -3.65 3.00 39.19
CA PRO A 554 -3.14 1.83 39.90
C PRO A 554 -3.40 0.50 39.18
N GLU A 555 -4.53 0.36 38.50
CA GLU A 555 -4.86 -0.83 37.70
C GLU A 555 -3.89 -1.01 36.53
N TYR A 556 -3.53 0.08 35.85
CA TYR A 556 -2.58 0.08 34.74
C TYR A 556 -1.20 -0.37 35.22
N LEU A 557 -0.68 0.28 36.27
CA LEU A 557 0.63 -0.04 36.83
C LEU A 557 0.71 -1.48 37.35
N ARG A 558 -0.35 -1.99 38.00
CA ARG A 558 -0.42 -3.40 38.42
C ARG A 558 -0.37 -4.35 37.23
N MET A 559 -1.02 -4.01 36.11
CA MET A 559 -1.00 -4.86 34.93
C MET A 559 0.37 -4.85 34.22
N LEU A 560 1.13 -3.74 34.28
CA LEU A 560 2.51 -3.72 33.81
C LEU A 560 3.42 -4.64 34.66
N ILE A 561 3.27 -4.63 35.99
CA ILE A 561 3.99 -5.56 36.87
C ILE A 561 3.61 -7.00 36.53
N ARG A 562 2.31 -7.28 36.37
CA ARG A 562 1.82 -8.60 35.98
C ARG A 562 2.40 -9.05 34.64
N ARG A 563 2.54 -8.14 33.68
CA ARG A 563 3.17 -8.41 32.39
C ARG A 563 4.60 -8.90 32.55
N ASP A 564 5.39 -8.26 33.40
CA ASP A 564 6.77 -8.67 33.67
C ASP A 564 6.84 -10.04 34.35
N GLU A 565 5.94 -10.32 35.30
CA GLU A 565 5.82 -11.66 35.91
C GLU A 565 5.48 -12.74 34.87
N VAL A 566 4.54 -12.45 33.96
CA VAL A 566 4.16 -13.38 32.90
C VAL A 566 5.34 -13.63 31.94
N ILE A 567 6.08 -12.59 31.55
CA ILE A 567 7.30 -12.75 30.73
C ILE A 567 8.30 -13.69 31.41
N GLN A 568 8.60 -13.48 32.69
CA GLN A 568 9.51 -14.33 33.46
C GLN A 568 9.01 -15.77 33.57
N SER A 569 7.69 -15.96 33.74
CA SER A 569 7.09 -17.29 33.80
C SER A 569 7.22 -18.05 32.47
N PHE A 570 7.13 -17.36 31.34
CA PHE A 570 7.38 -17.98 30.03
C PHE A 570 8.86 -18.31 29.84
N ASP A 571 9.79 -17.44 30.23
CA ASP A 571 11.22 -17.79 30.18
C ASP A 571 11.53 -19.05 31.02
N ALA A 572 10.91 -19.17 32.19
CA ALA A 572 10.96 -20.38 33.01
C ALA A 572 10.29 -21.58 32.34
N LEU A 573 9.19 -21.38 31.61
CA LEU A 573 8.50 -22.42 30.84
C LEU A 573 9.42 -22.99 29.73
N PHE A 574 10.02 -22.12 28.93
CA PHE A 574 10.97 -22.51 27.88
C PHE A 574 12.15 -23.30 28.46
N ALA A 575 12.67 -22.90 29.62
CA ALA A 575 13.74 -23.61 30.32
C ALA A 575 13.28 -24.95 30.92
N LYS A 576 12.11 -24.98 31.58
CA LYS A 576 11.53 -26.19 32.21
C LYS A 576 11.34 -27.31 31.22
N TYR A 577 10.80 -27.00 30.05
CA TYR A 577 10.49 -27.99 29.02
C TYR A 577 11.63 -28.18 28.01
N ASP A 578 12.71 -27.38 28.11
CA ASP A 578 13.84 -27.38 27.18
C ASP A 578 13.36 -27.31 25.72
N ILE A 579 12.65 -26.22 25.39
CA ILE A 579 12.05 -26.00 24.06
C ILE A 579 12.61 -24.74 23.41
N ASP A 580 12.62 -24.73 22.08
CA ASP A 580 13.06 -23.59 21.26
C ASP A 580 11.88 -22.68 20.87
N ILE A 581 10.75 -23.30 20.52
CA ILE A 581 9.50 -22.63 20.12
C ILE A 581 8.29 -23.31 20.77
N ILE A 582 7.19 -22.57 20.83
CA ILE A 582 5.86 -23.11 21.17
C ILE A 582 5.02 -23.15 19.90
N MET A 583 4.36 -24.28 19.66
CA MET A 583 3.39 -24.48 18.58
C MET A 583 2.01 -24.68 19.20
N CYS A 584 1.01 -23.91 18.75
CA CYS A 584 -0.34 -23.97 19.28
C CYS A 584 -1.25 -24.78 18.36
N GLU A 585 -2.01 -25.73 18.92
CA GLU A 585 -3.03 -26.49 18.15
C GLU A 585 -4.14 -25.59 17.62
N THR A 586 -4.49 -24.57 18.40
CA THR A 586 -5.49 -23.59 18.00
C THR A 586 -4.89 -22.21 18.09
N TYR A 587 -5.47 -21.30 17.31
CA TYR A 587 -5.15 -19.89 17.32
C TYR A 587 -5.09 -19.33 18.76
N ASN A 588 -3.95 -18.75 19.12
CA ASN A 588 -3.76 -17.99 20.37
C ASN A 588 -3.19 -16.62 19.99
N ASN A 589 -3.87 -15.56 20.38
CA ASN A 589 -3.48 -14.19 20.04
C ASN A 589 -3.26 -13.29 21.25
N THR A 590 -3.22 -13.85 22.46
CA THR A 590 -3.13 -13.07 23.70
C THR A 590 -1.72 -13.14 24.29
N ILE A 591 -1.09 -14.31 24.30
CA ILE A 591 0.21 -14.51 24.95
C ILE A 591 1.30 -13.65 24.31
N ALA A 592 1.56 -13.83 23.01
CA ALA A 592 2.70 -13.16 22.37
C ALA A 592 2.55 -11.63 22.32
N PRO A 593 1.35 -11.07 22.10
CA PRO A 593 1.18 -9.62 22.22
C PRO A 593 1.35 -9.11 23.65
N PHE A 594 0.80 -9.81 24.64
CA PHE A 594 0.96 -9.41 26.04
C PHE A 594 2.42 -9.45 26.50
N THR A 595 3.16 -10.51 26.20
CA THR A 595 4.59 -10.64 26.56
C THR A 595 5.53 -9.84 25.65
N GLY A 596 5.04 -9.43 24.48
CA GLY A 596 5.86 -8.82 23.42
C GLY A 596 6.79 -9.82 22.72
N PHE A 597 6.52 -11.12 22.81
CA PHE A 597 7.27 -12.17 22.12
C PHE A 597 6.99 -12.16 20.62
N PRO A 598 7.90 -12.62 19.75
CA PRO A 598 7.60 -12.79 18.34
C PRO A 598 6.64 -13.97 18.14
N SER A 599 5.71 -13.80 17.20
CA SER A 599 4.84 -14.86 16.76
C SER A 599 4.65 -14.87 15.24
N LEU A 600 4.29 -16.04 14.73
CA LEU A 600 4.15 -16.31 13.31
C LEU A 600 2.95 -17.20 13.10
N ILE A 601 2.17 -16.91 12.06
CA ILE A 601 1.12 -17.80 11.56
C ILE A 601 1.50 -18.34 10.18
N LEU A 602 1.29 -19.63 9.97
CA LEU A 602 1.65 -20.34 8.75
C LEU A 602 0.45 -21.15 8.24
N PRO A 603 0.10 -21.09 6.94
CA PRO A 603 -0.89 -21.98 6.36
C PRO A 603 -0.39 -23.43 6.35
N ILE A 604 -1.18 -24.34 6.90
CA ILE A 604 -0.87 -25.77 6.95
C ILE A 604 -1.80 -26.61 6.08
N GLY A 605 -2.86 -26.04 5.51
CA GLY A 605 -3.76 -26.73 4.58
C GLY A 605 -4.98 -25.89 4.19
N GLN A 606 -5.95 -26.56 3.59
CA GLN A 606 -7.24 -25.99 3.22
C GLN A 606 -8.36 -26.92 3.66
N ARG A 607 -9.46 -26.32 4.12
CA ARG A 607 -10.70 -26.97 4.50
C ARG A 607 -11.53 -27.34 3.27
N GLU A 608 -12.51 -28.23 3.43
CA GLU A 608 -13.47 -28.57 2.36
C GLU A 608 -14.26 -27.35 1.86
N ASP A 609 -14.63 -26.44 2.77
CA ASP A 609 -15.30 -25.16 2.49
C ASP A 609 -14.35 -24.09 1.95
N LYS A 610 -13.16 -24.47 1.47
CA LYS A 610 -12.14 -23.62 0.84
C LYS A 610 -11.44 -22.63 1.77
N LEU A 611 -11.83 -22.54 3.03
CA LEU A 611 -11.11 -21.73 4.00
C LEU A 611 -9.72 -22.32 4.30
N PRO A 612 -8.71 -21.48 4.54
CA PRO A 612 -7.41 -21.93 5.01
C PRO A 612 -7.47 -22.66 6.36
N ILE A 613 -6.49 -23.52 6.60
CA ILE A 613 -6.14 -24.05 7.92
C ILE A 613 -4.74 -23.53 8.22
N ASP A 614 -4.57 -22.88 9.36
CA ASP A 614 -3.30 -22.29 9.80
C ASP A 614 -2.76 -22.96 11.07
N CYS A 615 -1.52 -22.62 11.41
CA CYS A 615 -0.91 -22.98 12.67
C CYS A 615 -0.13 -21.79 13.21
N TYR A 616 -0.23 -21.58 14.52
CA TYR A 616 0.36 -20.46 15.23
C TYR A 616 1.60 -20.90 16.01
N PHE A 617 2.66 -20.11 15.90
CA PHE A 617 3.96 -20.36 16.51
C PHE A 617 4.42 -19.13 17.29
N MET A 618 5.13 -19.34 18.39
CA MET A 618 5.79 -18.27 19.14
C MET A 618 7.19 -18.71 19.61
N ALA A 619 8.08 -17.74 19.77
CA ALA A 619 9.41 -17.95 20.36
C ALA A 619 9.64 -16.94 21.49
N ARG A 620 10.78 -17.04 22.18
CA ARG A 620 11.20 -16.02 23.16
C ARG A 620 11.49 -14.68 22.49
N ARG A 621 11.56 -13.59 23.26
CA ARG A 621 11.95 -12.26 22.74
C ARG A 621 13.24 -12.35 21.94
N PHE A 622 13.26 -11.67 20.80
CA PHE A 622 14.38 -11.58 19.85
C PHE A 622 14.84 -12.92 19.25
N GLN A 623 13.94 -13.92 19.20
CA GLN A 623 14.17 -15.23 18.58
C GLN A 623 13.45 -15.38 17.23
N GLU A 624 13.22 -14.28 16.49
CA GLU A 624 12.62 -14.29 15.16
C GLU A 624 13.40 -15.21 14.22
N LYS A 625 14.73 -15.23 14.29
CA LYS A 625 15.57 -16.13 13.48
C LYS A 625 15.20 -17.59 13.69
N THR A 626 15.02 -18.01 14.95
CA THR A 626 14.62 -19.38 15.31
C THR A 626 13.21 -19.69 14.81
N LEU A 627 12.28 -18.75 15.00
CA LEU A 627 10.90 -18.87 14.55
C LEU A 627 10.79 -18.97 13.02
N ILE A 628 11.53 -18.14 12.28
CA ILE A 628 11.59 -18.13 10.82
C ILE A 628 12.18 -19.43 10.28
N LYS A 629 13.28 -19.93 10.87
CA LYS A 629 13.88 -21.22 10.50
C LYS A 629 12.90 -22.37 10.64
N ALA A 630 12.21 -22.43 11.78
CA ALA A 630 11.21 -23.46 12.04
C ALA A 630 10.06 -23.37 11.03
N ALA A 631 9.49 -22.18 10.86
CA ALA A 631 8.38 -21.96 9.94
C ALA A 631 8.74 -22.28 8.48
N ALA A 632 9.93 -21.88 8.02
CA ALA A 632 10.40 -22.17 6.66
C ALA A 632 10.59 -23.67 6.43
N ALA A 633 11.11 -24.39 7.43
CA ALA A 633 11.24 -25.84 7.36
C ALA A 633 9.86 -26.54 7.30
N ILE A 634 8.87 -26.05 8.06
CA ILE A 634 7.50 -26.57 8.03
C ILE A 634 6.81 -26.23 6.70
N GLU A 635 6.95 -25.00 6.20
CA GLU A 635 6.42 -24.57 4.91
C GLU A 635 6.91 -25.48 3.78
N LYS A 636 8.23 -25.75 3.76
CA LYS A 636 8.87 -26.65 2.80
C LYS A 636 8.39 -28.10 2.96
N LEU A 637 8.26 -28.59 4.19
CA LEU A 637 7.77 -29.94 4.50
C LEU A 637 6.33 -30.16 3.98
N LEU A 638 5.48 -29.14 4.10
CA LEU A 638 4.07 -29.25 3.72
C LEU A 638 3.83 -28.94 2.25
N GLY A 639 4.63 -28.08 1.62
CA GLY A 639 4.48 -27.67 0.22
C GLY A 639 3.11 -27.04 -0.09
N VAL A 640 2.46 -26.44 0.92
CA VAL A 640 1.12 -25.87 0.80
C VAL A 640 1.20 -24.56 0.03
N THR A 641 0.47 -24.48 -1.07
CA THR A 641 0.27 -23.23 -1.82
C THR A 641 -1.22 -22.97 -1.90
N LEU A 642 -1.68 -21.88 -1.28
CA LEU A 642 -3.08 -21.48 -1.31
C LEU A 642 -3.25 -20.27 -2.24
N ARG A 643 -4.28 -20.34 -3.09
CA ARG A 643 -4.67 -19.23 -3.96
C ARG A 643 -6.20 -19.17 -4.02
N PRO A 644 -6.81 -18.00 -3.77
CA PRO A 644 -8.25 -17.82 -3.96
C PRO A 644 -8.59 -17.82 -5.45
N VAL A 645 -9.84 -18.19 -5.76
CA VAL A 645 -10.42 -18.05 -7.10
C VAL A 645 -11.22 -16.75 -7.11
N LEU A 646 -10.77 -15.77 -7.88
CA LEU A 646 -11.26 -14.38 -7.89
C LEU A 646 -12.32 -14.10 -8.96
#